data_AF-L9JS92-F1
#
_entry.id   AF-L9JS92-F1
#
_cell.length_a   1.000
_cell.length_b   1.000
_cell.length_c   1.000
_cell.angle_alpha   90.00
_cell.angle_beta   90.00
_cell.angle_gamma   90.00
#
_symmetry.space_group_name_H-M   'P 1'
#
loop_
_entity.id
_entity.type
_entity.pdbx_description
1 polymer ?
#
loop_
_entity_poly.entity_id
_entity_poly.type
_entity_poly.pdbx_seq_one_letter_code
_entity_poly.pdbx_strand_id
1 'polypeptide(L)'
;RSRTGLILTCLGFCLGITFAVDRSNFKTCEESSFCKRQRSIRPGLSPYRALLDSLQLGPDALTVHLIHEVTKVLLVLELQGLQKNMTRIRIDELESRRPRYRVPDVLVADPPTARLSVSGRDDNSVELTVGEGPYKIILTAQPFRLDLLEDRSLLLSVNARGLLDFEHQRAPRVSFSDKVSLSLGSIWDKIKNLFSRQGSKDPAEGDGSQSEEPPGDGDKASPTSVGLDFSLPGMEHVYGIPEHADNLRLKVTEGGEPYRLYNLDVFQYELYNPMALYGSVPVLLAHNPHRDLGIFWLNAAETWVDISSNTAGKTLFGKMLDYLQGSGETPQTDVRWMSESGIIDVFLMLGPSVSDVFRQYASLTGTQALPPLFSLGYHQSRWNYRDEADVLEVDQGFDDHNMPCDFIWLDIEHADGKRYFTWDPSRFPQPLNMLEHLASKRRKLVAIVDPHIKVDAGYRVHEELRNQGLYVKTRDGSDYEGWCWPGSASYPDFTNPTMRAWWANMFNYDNYEGSAPNLFVWNDMNEPSVFNGPEVTMLKDAQHYGGWEHRDIHNIYGLYVHMATADGLILRSGGIERPFVLSRAFFAGSQRFGAVWTGDNTAEWDHLKISIPMCLSMGLVGLSFCGADVGGFFKNPDPELLVRWYQMGAYQPFFRAHAHLDTGRREPWLLQSQYHDIIRDALHQRYSLLPFWYTLFYQAHREGVPVMRPLWVQYPQDVTTFSIDDQFLLGDALLVHPVSDSGAHGVQIYLPGQGEVWYDIQSYQKYHGPQTLYLPVTLSSIPVFQRGGTVVPRWMRVRRSSDCMKNDPITLFVALSPQGTAQGELFLDDGHTFNYQTRHEFLLRRFSFSGNTLVSSSADPKGHFETPVWIERVVIIGAGKPASVVLQTKGSPESRLSFQHDPETSVLILRKPGVNVASDWRSPESRLSFQHDPETSVLILRKPGVNVASDWTAEQLRQKDLRISQLQADLRRPPPAPAQPPEPEALPTIYVVTPTYARLVQKAELVRLSQTLSLVPRLHWLLVEDAEGPTPLVSGLLAASGLLFTHLAVLTPKAQRLREGEPGWVRPRGVEQRNKALDWLRGKGGAVGGEKDPPLPGTQGVVYFADDDNTYSRELFEEMRWTRGVSVWPVGLVGGLRFEGPRVQDGRVVGFHTAWEPNRPFPVDMAGFAVALPLLLAKPSVQFDATAPRGHLESSLLSHLVDPKDLEPRAANCTRVLVWHTRTEKPKMKQEEQLQRQGRGSDPAIEV
;
A
#
# COMPACT_ATOMS: atom_id res chain seq x y z
N ARG A 1 15.54 8.15 -50.41
CA ARG A 1 15.67 7.04 -49.43
C ARG A 1 16.48 7.42 -48.17
N SER A 2 16.67 8.69 -47.80
CA SER A 2 17.31 9.06 -46.51
C SER A 2 16.71 10.28 -45.79
N ARG A 3 15.46 10.66 -46.09
CA ARG A 3 14.75 11.72 -45.33
C ARG A 3 13.37 11.31 -44.80
N THR A 4 12.79 10.24 -45.32
CA THR A 4 11.47 9.72 -44.89
C THR A 4 11.56 8.82 -43.65
N GLY A 5 12.75 8.29 -43.34
CA GLY A 5 12.97 7.44 -42.17
C GLY A 5 13.11 8.19 -40.85
N LEU A 6 13.41 9.50 -40.88
CA LEU A 6 13.65 10.31 -39.68
C LEU A 6 12.37 10.95 -39.12
N ILE A 7 11.36 11.14 -39.97
CA ILE A 7 10.09 11.79 -39.60
C ILE A 7 9.11 10.79 -38.99
N LEU A 8 9.13 9.52 -39.44
CA LEU A 8 8.31 8.46 -38.84
C LEU A 8 8.80 8.00 -37.46
N THR A 9 10.09 8.15 -37.15
CA THR A 9 10.62 7.88 -35.80
C THR A 9 10.25 9.00 -34.82
N CYS A 10 10.11 10.24 -35.28
CA CYS A 10 9.70 11.36 -34.43
C CYS A 10 8.19 11.37 -34.14
N LEU A 11 7.34 10.83 -35.03
CA LEU A 11 5.89 10.82 -34.84
C LEU A 11 5.35 9.65 -34.00
N GLY A 12 6.14 8.59 -33.81
CA GLY A 12 5.80 7.50 -32.88
C GLY A 12 5.96 7.88 -31.40
N PHE A 13 6.63 9.00 -31.09
CA PHE A 13 6.91 9.45 -29.72
C PHE A 13 5.86 10.40 -29.12
N CYS A 14 4.84 10.80 -29.89
CA CYS A 14 3.83 11.78 -29.44
C CYS A 14 2.39 11.21 -29.43
N LEU A 15 2.25 9.90 -29.19
CA LEU A 15 0.97 9.34 -28.72
C LEU A 15 0.90 9.61 -27.22
N GLY A 16 0.02 10.55 -26.83
CA GLY A 16 -0.14 11.00 -25.45
C GLY A 16 -0.41 9.85 -24.49
N ILE A 17 0.57 9.59 -23.64
CA ILE A 17 0.43 8.82 -22.41
C ILE A 17 -0.42 9.70 -21.49
N THR A 18 -1.63 9.28 -21.16
CA THR A 18 -2.29 9.78 -19.97
C THR A 18 -1.55 9.19 -18.77
N PHE A 19 -0.69 10.00 -18.14
CA PHE A 19 0.03 9.63 -16.91
C PHE A 19 -0.97 9.37 -15.78
N ALA A 20 -0.73 8.36 -14.95
CA ALA A 20 -1.60 8.02 -13.82
C ALA A 20 -1.42 9.03 -12.67
N VAL A 21 -0.18 9.48 -12.46
CA VAL A 21 0.15 10.59 -11.55
C VAL A 21 0.18 11.92 -12.33
N ASP A 22 -0.41 12.96 -11.76
CA ASP A 22 -0.22 14.32 -12.28
C ASP A 22 1.12 14.88 -11.80
N ARG A 23 2.17 14.58 -12.57
CA ARG A 23 3.54 15.03 -12.29
C ARG A 23 3.66 16.55 -12.18
N SER A 24 2.74 17.34 -12.75
CA SER A 24 2.80 18.80 -12.69
C SER A 24 2.54 19.37 -11.29
N ASN A 25 1.99 18.56 -10.38
CA ASN A 25 1.79 18.94 -8.98
C ASN A 25 3.05 18.78 -8.12
N PHE A 26 4.10 18.12 -8.63
CA PHE A 26 5.30 17.79 -7.87
C PHE A 26 6.55 18.37 -8.54
N LYS A 27 7.37 19.08 -7.76
CA LYS A 27 8.53 19.79 -8.27
C LYS A 27 9.59 18.81 -8.80
N THR A 28 10.05 19.06 -10.02
CA THR A 28 11.33 18.58 -10.53
C THR A 28 12.48 19.33 -9.85
N CYS A 29 13.71 18.84 -9.99
CA CYS A 29 14.90 19.53 -9.47
C CYS A 29 15.07 20.93 -10.09
N GLU A 30 14.66 21.13 -11.34
CA GLU A 30 14.73 22.43 -12.02
C GLU A 30 13.71 23.44 -11.46
N GLU A 31 12.57 22.95 -10.95
CA GLU A 31 11.53 23.76 -10.30
C GLU A 31 11.84 24.01 -8.81
N SER A 32 12.59 23.11 -8.17
CA SER A 32 13.11 23.32 -6.82
C SER A 32 14.33 24.24 -6.85
N SER A 33 14.16 25.50 -6.44
CA SER A 33 15.18 26.55 -6.63
C SER A 33 16.54 26.19 -6.04
N PHE A 34 16.59 25.53 -4.88
CA PHE A 34 17.85 25.12 -4.26
C PHE A 34 18.47 23.91 -4.95
N CYS A 35 17.67 22.94 -5.41
CA CYS A 35 18.17 21.80 -6.18
C CYS A 35 18.82 22.30 -7.46
N LYS A 36 18.14 23.17 -8.21
CA LYS A 36 18.67 23.83 -9.40
C LYS A 36 19.99 24.55 -9.13
N ARG A 37 20.07 25.36 -8.07
CA ARG A 37 21.31 26.07 -7.69
C ARG A 37 22.44 25.10 -7.38
N GLN A 38 22.19 24.11 -6.52
CA GLN A 38 23.16 23.09 -6.16
C GLN A 38 23.64 22.31 -7.39
N ARG A 39 22.71 21.77 -8.20
CA ARG A 39 22.99 20.95 -9.39
C ARG A 39 23.66 21.74 -10.52
N SER A 40 23.53 23.07 -10.53
CA SER A 40 24.27 23.94 -11.46
C SER A 40 25.78 23.96 -11.20
N ILE A 41 26.22 23.67 -9.97
CA ILE A 41 27.63 23.52 -9.62
C ILE A 41 28.13 22.21 -10.23
N ARG A 42 29.14 22.31 -11.09
CA ARG A 42 29.75 21.17 -11.80
C ARG A 42 31.07 20.76 -11.14
N PRO A 43 31.51 19.49 -11.31
CA PRO A 43 32.77 19.02 -10.75
C PRO A 43 33.95 19.94 -11.10
N GLY A 44 34.79 20.26 -10.13
CA GLY A 44 35.85 21.24 -10.28
C GLY A 44 36.68 21.41 -9.00
N LEU A 45 37.52 22.45 -8.97
CA LEU A 45 38.27 22.81 -7.77
C LEU A 45 37.30 23.41 -6.73
N SER A 46 37.17 22.77 -5.57
CA SER A 46 36.34 23.32 -4.49
C SER A 46 36.86 24.70 -4.07
N PRO A 47 35.98 25.71 -3.91
CA PRO A 47 36.40 27.01 -3.38
C PRO A 47 36.62 27.00 -1.87
N TYR A 48 36.40 25.87 -1.19
CA TYR A 48 36.60 25.73 0.25
C TYR A 48 38.01 25.25 0.56
N ARG A 49 38.64 25.86 1.55
CA ARG A 49 39.91 25.37 2.12
C ARG A 49 39.86 25.33 3.65
N ALA A 50 40.54 24.36 4.26
CA ALA A 50 40.71 24.30 5.70
C ALA A 50 41.83 25.24 6.17
N LEU A 51 41.61 25.94 7.29
CA LEU A 51 42.59 26.79 7.94
C LEU A 51 43.31 25.98 9.02
N LEU A 52 44.39 25.26 8.66
CA LEU A 52 45.06 24.34 9.59
C LEU A 52 45.62 25.01 10.86
N ASP A 53 45.82 26.32 10.86
CA ASP A 53 46.21 27.09 12.06
C ASP A 53 45.08 27.22 13.09
N SER A 54 43.83 27.05 12.66
CA SER A 54 42.65 27.02 13.54
C SER A 54 42.34 25.63 14.09
N LEU A 55 43.11 24.61 13.70
CA LEU A 55 42.86 23.22 14.08
C LEU A 55 43.02 23.04 15.59
N GLN A 56 41.98 22.51 16.22
CA GLN A 56 41.99 22.09 17.62
C GLN A 56 41.66 20.61 17.70
N LEU A 57 42.48 19.85 18.42
CA LEU A 57 42.27 18.43 18.62
C LEU A 57 41.95 18.16 20.10
N GLY A 58 40.69 17.84 20.37
CA GLY A 58 40.21 17.37 21.66
C GLY A 58 40.21 15.84 21.76
N PRO A 59 39.79 15.27 22.90
CA PRO A 59 39.61 13.83 23.05
C PRO A 59 38.49 13.27 22.16
N ASP A 60 37.43 14.06 21.95
CA ASP A 60 36.17 13.61 21.32
C ASP A 60 36.00 14.07 19.87
N ALA A 61 36.72 15.12 19.46
CA ALA A 61 36.56 15.74 18.16
C ALA A 61 37.83 16.50 17.77
N LEU A 62 38.03 16.61 16.45
CA LEU A 62 38.86 17.63 15.83
C LEU A 62 37.93 18.74 15.31
N THR A 63 38.27 19.99 15.60
CA THR A 63 37.61 21.16 14.99
C THR A 63 38.59 21.95 14.15
N VAL A 64 38.14 22.44 13.00
CA VAL A 64 38.95 23.30 12.12
C VAL A 64 38.04 24.22 11.32
N HIS A 65 38.45 25.47 11.11
CA HIS A 65 37.67 26.40 10.30
C HIS A 65 37.86 26.08 8.81
N LEU A 66 36.77 26.15 8.05
CA LEU A 66 36.80 26.18 6.60
C LEU A 66 36.50 27.60 6.13
N ILE A 67 37.18 28.06 5.08
CA ILE A 67 36.88 29.35 4.45
C ILE A 67 36.52 29.15 2.99
N HIS A 68 35.44 29.79 2.54
CA HIS A 68 35.13 29.90 1.11
C HIS A 68 36.00 31.02 0.49
N GLU A 69 36.83 30.70 -0.50
CA GLU A 69 37.83 31.62 -1.04
C GLU A 69 37.26 32.87 -1.70
N VAL A 70 36.09 32.78 -2.35
CA VAL A 70 35.42 33.95 -2.96
C VAL A 70 34.63 34.77 -1.93
N THR A 71 33.68 34.16 -1.22
CA THR A 71 32.76 34.88 -0.31
C THR A 71 33.37 35.24 1.03
N LYS A 72 34.51 34.63 1.39
CA LYS A 72 35.21 34.78 2.68
C LYS A 72 34.43 34.34 3.91
N VAL A 73 33.31 33.63 3.71
CA VAL A 73 32.52 33.05 4.81
C VAL A 73 33.35 31.98 5.52
N LEU A 74 33.28 31.99 6.85
CA LEU A 74 33.89 31.00 7.72
C LEU A 74 32.84 29.98 8.19
N LEU A 75 33.19 28.71 8.03
CA LEU A 75 32.46 27.56 8.55
C LEU A 75 33.33 26.86 9.59
N VAL A 76 32.72 26.00 10.40
CA VAL A 76 33.41 25.11 11.32
C VAL A 76 33.15 23.67 10.91
N LEU A 77 34.22 22.94 10.63
CA LEU A 77 34.22 21.49 10.54
C LEU A 77 34.45 20.92 11.92
N GLU A 78 33.55 20.06 12.38
CA GLU A 78 33.72 19.17 13.51
C GLU A 78 33.81 17.73 13.00
N LEU A 79 34.98 17.12 13.15
CA LEU A 79 35.30 15.78 12.69
C LEU A 79 35.50 14.85 13.89
N GLN A 80 34.79 13.73 13.91
CA GLN A 80 34.84 12.78 15.01
C GLN A 80 35.10 11.37 14.49
N GLY A 81 36.09 10.69 15.09
CA GLY A 81 36.14 9.24 15.07
C GLY A 81 35.12 8.70 16.07
N LEU A 82 34.41 7.64 15.74
CA LEU A 82 33.44 7.00 16.61
C LEU A 82 33.80 5.53 16.84
N GLN A 83 33.33 4.98 17.96
CA GLN A 83 33.39 3.55 18.19
C GLN A 83 32.63 2.77 17.10
N LYS A 84 32.91 1.48 16.97
CA LYS A 84 32.29 0.58 15.98
C LYS A 84 32.54 0.98 14.52
N ASN A 85 33.74 1.49 14.21
CA ASN A 85 34.19 1.77 12.84
C ASN A 85 33.32 2.81 12.11
N MET A 86 33.03 3.93 12.77
CA MET A 86 32.28 5.04 12.18
C MET A 86 33.05 6.35 12.27
N THR A 87 32.72 7.28 11.39
CA THR A 87 33.21 8.67 11.42
C THR A 87 32.02 9.61 11.27
N ARG A 88 31.96 10.69 12.07
CA ARG A 88 30.96 11.75 11.92
C ARG A 88 31.61 13.03 11.43
N ILE A 89 30.98 13.68 10.46
CA ILE A 89 31.39 14.96 9.89
C ILE A 89 30.23 15.93 10.08
N ARG A 90 30.49 17.03 10.77
CA ARG A 90 29.56 18.15 10.90
C ARG A 90 30.16 19.43 10.35
N ILE A 91 29.42 20.15 9.51
CA ILE A 91 29.82 21.47 9.02
C ILE A 91 28.69 22.46 9.30
N ASP A 92 29.03 23.56 9.97
CA ASP A 92 28.11 24.64 10.34
C ASP A 92 28.75 26.02 10.12
N GLU A 93 27.97 27.10 10.13
CA GLU A 93 28.51 28.46 10.06
C GLU A 93 29.22 28.81 11.37
N LEU A 94 30.44 29.40 11.31
CA LEU A 94 31.15 29.84 12.51
C LEU A 94 30.37 30.95 13.24
N GLU A 95 29.82 31.89 12.47
CA GLU A 95 29.00 32.99 12.96
C GLU A 95 27.69 33.04 12.18
N SER A 96 26.73 32.20 12.57
CA SER A 96 25.39 32.18 11.96
C SER A 96 24.54 33.38 12.41
N ARG A 97 23.70 33.94 11.53
CA ARG A 97 22.72 34.99 11.91
C ARG A 97 21.60 34.44 12.80
N ARG A 98 21.15 33.22 12.49
CA ARG A 98 20.26 32.38 13.29
C ARG A 98 20.83 30.94 13.31
N PRO A 99 20.65 30.17 14.38
CA PRO A 99 21.07 28.77 14.39
C PRO A 99 20.52 28.00 13.19
N ARG A 100 21.30 27.07 12.65
CA ARG A 100 20.83 26.10 11.65
C ARG A 100 20.21 24.89 12.33
N TYR A 101 19.24 24.29 11.67
CA TYR A 101 18.56 23.12 12.21
C TYR A 101 19.52 21.94 12.36
N ARG A 102 19.41 21.25 13.50
CA ARG A 102 20.09 19.99 13.80
C ARG A 102 19.01 19.00 14.22
N VAL A 103 18.95 17.85 13.54
CA VAL A 103 17.83 16.91 13.69
C VAL A 103 17.84 16.28 15.09
N PRO A 104 16.79 16.51 15.92
CA PRO A 104 16.65 15.92 17.24
C PRO A 104 15.91 14.58 17.18
N ASP A 105 15.87 13.85 18.30
CA ASP A 105 15.07 12.64 18.58
C ASP A 105 15.25 11.44 17.61
N VAL A 106 16.08 11.57 16.57
CA VAL A 106 16.44 10.48 15.65
C VAL A 106 17.56 9.62 16.24
N LEU A 107 18.62 10.26 16.73
CA LEU A 107 19.70 9.56 17.43
C LEU A 107 19.21 9.09 18.80
N VAL A 108 19.39 7.81 19.12
CA VAL A 108 18.92 7.23 20.39
C VAL A 108 19.88 7.49 21.56
N ALA A 109 21.11 7.89 21.26
CA ALA A 109 22.14 8.28 22.22
C ALA A 109 23.16 9.18 21.53
N ASP A 110 23.93 9.93 22.33
CA ASP A 110 25.17 10.53 21.83
C ASP A 110 26.17 9.41 21.49
N PRO A 111 26.65 9.31 20.24
CA PRO A 111 27.51 8.21 19.82
C PRO A 111 28.86 8.22 20.54
N PRO A 112 29.30 7.08 21.13
CA PRO A 112 30.60 7.00 21.78
C PRO A 112 31.75 7.32 20.82
N THR A 113 32.65 8.21 21.24
CA THR A 113 33.77 8.70 20.43
C THR A 113 34.96 7.72 20.44
N ALA A 114 35.74 7.77 19.37
CA ALA A 114 37.05 7.16 19.27
C ALA A 114 38.08 8.27 19.05
N ARG A 115 39.13 8.28 19.88
CA ARG A 115 40.13 9.34 19.88
C ARG A 115 40.79 9.46 18.50
N LEU A 116 40.87 10.69 17.99
CA LEU A 116 41.69 11.01 16.83
C LEU A 116 43.10 11.41 17.29
N SER A 117 44.14 10.83 16.66
CA SER A 117 45.54 11.17 16.94
C SER A 117 46.26 11.57 15.66
N VAL A 118 47.00 12.67 15.67
CA VAL A 118 47.80 13.09 14.50
C VAL A 118 48.96 12.12 14.31
N SER A 119 49.01 11.46 13.16
CA SER A 119 50.07 10.52 12.76
C SER A 119 50.96 11.08 11.64
N GLY A 120 50.52 12.13 10.95
CA GLY A 120 51.30 12.88 9.96
C GLY A 120 50.75 14.29 9.76
N ARG A 121 51.63 15.26 9.47
CA ARG A 121 51.23 16.64 9.18
C ARG A 121 52.25 17.33 8.28
N ASP A 122 51.76 18.03 7.28
CA ASP A 122 52.51 19.00 6.48
C ASP A 122 51.70 20.32 6.35
N ASP A 123 52.12 21.21 5.45
CA ASP A 123 51.48 22.53 5.26
C ASP A 123 50.08 22.44 4.62
N ASN A 124 49.75 21.35 3.94
CA ASN A 124 48.49 21.16 3.22
C ASN A 124 47.70 19.92 3.68
N SER A 125 48.21 19.11 4.61
CA SER A 125 47.61 17.83 4.98
C SER A 125 47.81 17.48 6.45
N VAL A 126 46.82 16.81 7.04
CA VAL A 126 46.88 16.19 8.37
C VAL A 126 46.36 14.75 8.26
N GLU A 127 47.20 13.77 8.59
CA GLU A 127 46.80 12.37 8.76
C GLU A 127 46.42 12.13 10.23
N LEU A 128 45.23 11.55 10.42
CA LEU A 128 44.64 11.22 11.71
C LEU A 128 44.45 9.71 11.79
N THR A 129 44.89 9.08 12.87
CA THR A 129 44.55 7.70 13.21
C THR A 129 43.36 7.68 14.17
N VAL A 130 42.37 6.83 13.88
CA VAL A 130 41.18 6.64 14.72
C VAL A 130 41.42 5.52 15.72
N GLY A 131 41.26 5.82 17.02
CA GLY A 131 41.55 4.87 18.09
C GLY A 131 43.02 4.42 18.05
N GLU A 132 43.24 3.10 18.02
CA GLU A 132 44.57 2.48 17.87
C GLU A 132 44.88 2.09 16.41
N GLY A 133 44.05 2.50 15.44
CA GLY A 133 44.04 1.99 14.07
C GLY A 133 43.07 0.81 13.91
N PRO A 134 42.92 0.24 12.68
CA PRO A 134 43.64 0.55 11.45
C PRO A 134 43.07 1.76 10.65
N TYR A 135 41.95 2.33 11.09
CA TYR A 135 41.30 3.42 10.35
C TYR A 135 42.07 4.73 10.42
N LYS A 136 42.12 5.42 9.28
CA LYS A 136 42.78 6.71 9.12
C LYS A 136 41.90 7.70 8.37
N ILE A 137 42.08 8.98 8.68
CA ILE A 137 41.45 10.10 7.99
C ILE A 137 42.54 11.06 7.55
N ILE A 138 42.63 11.35 6.25
CA ILE A 138 43.52 12.38 5.71
C ILE A 138 42.69 13.62 5.44
N LEU A 139 42.95 14.70 6.18
CA LEU A 139 42.40 16.03 5.95
C LEU A 139 43.34 16.82 5.04
N THR A 140 42.94 17.04 3.79
CA THR A 140 43.63 17.95 2.87
C THR A 140 43.04 19.35 3.00
N ALA A 141 43.90 20.36 3.11
CA ALA A 141 43.49 21.73 3.35
C ALA A 141 43.02 22.45 2.08
N GLN A 142 43.79 22.44 0.99
CA GLN A 142 43.47 23.17 -0.24
C GLN A 142 43.61 22.28 -1.50
N PRO A 143 42.51 22.00 -2.23
CA PRO A 143 41.12 22.23 -1.80
C PRO A 143 40.75 21.35 -0.57
N PHE A 144 39.75 21.76 0.20
CA PHE A 144 39.27 20.98 1.34
C PHE A 144 38.80 19.60 0.88
N ARG A 145 39.33 18.53 1.51
CA ARG A 145 38.97 17.14 1.22
C ARG A 145 39.24 16.26 2.43
N LEU A 146 38.43 15.21 2.60
CA LEU A 146 38.69 14.12 3.54
C LEU A 146 38.81 12.80 2.78
N ASP A 147 39.81 12.00 3.11
CA ASP A 147 39.96 10.62 2.62
C ASP A 147 39.97 9.66 3.80
N LEU A 148 39.10 8.64 3.76
CA LEU A 148 38.98 7.64 4.82
C LEU A 148 39.60 6.34 4.35
N LEU A 149 40.54 5.80 5.14
CA LEU A 149 41.29 4.60 4.81
C LEU A 149 41.21 3.57 5.92
N GLU A 150 41.33 2.30 5.55
CA GLU A 150 41.74 1.24 6.45
C GLU A 150 43.15 0.79 6.04
N ASP A 151 44.13 1.03 6.90
CA ASP A 151 45.56 0.92 6.60
C ASP A 151 45.98 1.75 5.37
N ARG A 152 46.02 1.12 4.19
CA ARG A 152 46.38 1.73 2.90
C ARG A 152 45.23 1.69 1.88
N SER A 153 44.13 1.03 2.22
CA SER A 153 42.98 0.89 1.34
C SER A 153 42.07 2.10 1.52
N LEU A 154 41.97 2.93 0.48
CA LEU A 154 41.01 4.03 0.45
C LEU A 154 39.59 3.47 0.35
N LEU A 155 38.74 3.87 1.30
CA LEU A 155 37.36 3.39 1.41
C LEU A 155 36.38 4.38 0.80
N LEU A 156 36.58 5.66 1.10
CA LEU A 156 35.69 6.75 0.70
C LEU A 156 36.46 8.06 0.69
N SER A 157 36.08 8.96 -0.22
CA SER A 157 36.53 10.36 -0.22
C SER A 157 35.36 11.32 -0.11
N VAL A 158 35.54 12.43 0.59
CA VAL A 158 34.55 13.49 0.78
C VAL A 158 35.02 14.76 0.08
N ASN A 159 34.11 15.42 -0.64
CA ASN A 159 34.40 16.61 -1.46
C ASN A 159 35.45 16.36 -2.57
N ALA A 160 35.55 15.13 -3.06
CA ALA A 160 36.55 14.74 -4.06
C ALA A 160 36.29 15.39 -5.43
N ARG A 161 35.02 15.65 -5.76
CA ARG A 161 34.60 16.36 -6.98
C ARG A 161 34.47 17.87 -6.78
N GLY A 162 34.72 18.36 -5.57
CA GLY A 162 34.65 19.77 -5.23
C GLY A 162 33.24 20.34 -5.23
N LEU A 163 32.24 19.53 -4.88
CA LEU A 163 30.82 19.91 -4.90
C LEU A 163 30.25 20.20 -3.50
N LEU A 164 31.10 20.31 -2.48
CA LEU A 164 30.73 20.97 -1.22
C LEU A 164 30.18 22.36 -1.56
N ASP A 165 28.95 22.61 -1.14
CA ASP A 165 28.34 23.92 -1.17
C ASP A 165 27.56 24.18 0.12
N PHE A 166 27.61 25.42 0.58
CA PHE A 166 27.05 25.85 1.84
C PHE A 166 26.57 27.29 1.67
N GLU A 167 25.28 27.47 1.42
CA GLU A 167 24.68 28.78 1.21
C GLU A 167 24.55 29.50 2.55
N HIS A 168 25.50 30.39 2.88
CA HIS A 168 25.51 31.16 4.12
C HIS A 168 24.29 32.07 4.29
N GLN A 169 23.84 32.26 5.54
CA GLN A 169 22.69 33.10 5.84
C GLN A 169 22.96 34.59 5.54
N ARG A 170 22.27 35.13 4.52
CA ARG A 170 22.34 36.55 4.14
C ARG A 170 21.35 37.39 4.96
N ALA A 171 21.54 38.71 4.98
CA ALA A 171 20.58 39.61 5.59
C ALA A 171 19.23 39.52 4.83
N PRO A 172 18.08 39.39 5.53
CA PRO A 172 16.77 39.39 4.88
C PRO A 172 16.62 40.65 4.01
N ARG A 173 16.25 40.49 2.74
CA ARG A 173 16.01 41.64 1.86
C ARG A 173 14.72 42.34 2.26
N VAL A 174 14.83 43.55 2.81
CA VAL A 174 13.72 44.52 2.78
C VAL A 174 13.67 45.07 1.35
N SER A 175 12.67 44.66 0.57
CA SER A 175 12.47 45.20 -0.78
C SER A 175 12.21 46.71 -0.71
N PHE A 176 12.77 47.46 -1.65
CA PHE A 176 12.48 48.89 -1.83
C PHE A 176 10.97 49.12 -2.10
N SER A 177 10.24 48.10 -2.60
CA SER A 177 8.78 48.17 -2.78
C SER A 177 8.01 48.31 -1.47
N ASP A 178 8.51 47.77 -0.36
CA ASP A 178 7.83 47.81 0.94
C ASP A 178 7.94 49.20 1.59
N LYS A 179 8.95 50.00 1.22
CA LYS A 179 9.02 51.43 1.60
C LYS A 179 8.12 52.33 0.75
N VAL A 180 7.81 51.92 -0.48
CA VAL A 180 6.98 52.70 -1.41
C VAL A 180 5.50 52.37 -1.25
N SER A 181 5.13 51.12 -0.90
CA SER A 181 3.72 50.73 -0.71
C SER A 181 3.08 51.44 0.50
N LEU A 182 3.87 51.78 1.52
CA LEU A 182 3.43 52.57 2.67
C LEU A 182 3.15 54.05 2.34
N SER A 183 3.56 54.57 1.18
CA SER A 183 3.38 55.98 0.81
C SER A 183 2.41 56.25 -0.34
N LEU A 184 1.94 55.22 -1.08
CA LEU A 184 1.25 55.41 -2.37
C LEU A 184 -0.06 54.62 -2.54
N GLY A 185 -0.64 54.09 -1.46
CA GLY A 185 -1.90 53.34 -1.45
C GLY A 185 -3.16 54.08 -1.93
N SER A 186 -3.06 55.31 -2.44
CA SER A 186 -4.21 56.14 -2.87
C SER A 186 -4.30 56.37 -4.38
N ILE A 187 -3.31 55.96 -5.18
CA ILE A 187 -3.21 56.40 -6.60
C ILE A 187 -3.41 55.25 -7.61
N TRP A 188 -3.16 54.00 -7.20
CA TRP A 188 -3.16 52.85 -8.11
C TRP A 188 -4.53 52.39 -8.61
N ASP A 189 -5.61 52.64 -7.86
CA ASP A 189 -6.98 52.31 -8.29
C ASP A 189 -7.50 53.23 -9.41
N LYS A 190 -6.87 54.39 -9.66
CA LYS A 190 -7.28 55.34 -10.71
C LYS A 190 -6.62 55.11 -12.07
N ILE A 191 -5.54 54.34 -12.15
CA ILE A 191 -4.74 54.19 -13.38
C ILE A 191 -5.13 52.95 -14.18
N LYS A 192 -5.73 51.94 -13.54
CA LYS A 192 -6.15 50.67 -14.19
C LYS A 192 -7.24 50.81 -15.27
N ASN A 193 -7.94 51.94 -15.34
CA ASN A 193 -8.99 52.17 -16.36
C ASN A 193 -8.49 52.80 -17.67
N LEU A 194 -7.19 53.06 -17.85
CA LEU A 194 -6.71 53.91 -18.95
C LEU A 194 -5.89 53.23 -20.05
N PHE A 195 -5.48 51.97 -19.94
CA PHE A 195 -4.68 51.32 -21.00
C PHE A 195 -5.10 49.88 -21.30
N SER A 196 -6.02 49.76 -22.25
CA SER A 196 -6.24 48.57 -23.05
C SER A 196 -5.90 48.87 -24.51
N ARG A 197 -4.86 48.23 -25.07
CA ARG A 197 -4.72 47.71 -26.46
C ARG A 197 -3.26 47.57 -26.94
N GLN A 198 -2.95 46.34 -27.39
CA GLN A 198 -2.09 45.89 -28.52
C GLN A 198 -0.69 46.50 -28.78
N GLY A 199 0.35 45.68 -28.56
CA GLY A 199 1.07 44.92 -29.63
C GLY A 199 2.32 45.53 -30.31
N SER A 200 3.50 44.89 -30.15
CA SER A 200 4.43 44.42 -31.21
C SER A 200 5.81 44.00 -30.66
N LYS A 201 6.47 43.05 -31.35
CA LYS A 201 7.79 42.42 -31.07
C LYS A 201 8.95 43.18 -31.74
N ASP A 202 10.12 43.26 -31.10
CA ASP A 202 11.42 42.67 -31.55
C ASP A 202 12.61 43.08 -30.64
N PRO A 203 13.78 42.40 -30.69
CA PRO A 203 14.59 42.05 -29.51
C PRO A 203 15.83 42.92 -29.28
N ALA A 204 16.29 42.98 -28.03
CA ALA A 204 17.65 43.42 -27.69
C ALA A 204 18.16 42.73 -26.41
N GLU A 205 19.42 42.31 -26.49
CA GLU A 205 20.25 41.70 -25.45
C GLU A 205 20.48 42.64 -24.25
N GLY A 206 20.68 42.04 -23.07
CA GLY A 206 21.43 42.65 -21.98
C GLY A 206 20.66 42.85 -20.69
N ASP A 207 21.03 42.02 -19.72
CA ASP A 207 20.94 42.18 -18.26
C ASP A 207 19.94 41.25 -17.55
N GLY A 208 20.47 40.56 -16.55
CA GLY A 208 19.85 39.42 -15.88
C GLY A 208 18.68 39.84 -15.00
N SER A 209 17.48 39.90 -15.57
CA SER A 209 16.24 40.00 -14.82
C SER A 209 15.82 38.61 -14.33
N GLN A 210 15.70 38.48 -13.01
CA GLN A 210 15.07 37.37 -12.31
C GLN A 210 13.74 37.01 -12.98
N SER A 211 13.58 35.75 -13.37
CA SER A 211 12.29 35.21 -13.81
C SER A 211 11.31 35.28 -12.64
N GLU A 212 10.20 35.98 -12.86
CA GLU A 212 9.08 36.08 -11.92
C GLU A 212 8.51 34.69 -11.61
N GLU A 213 8.40 34.40 -10.32
CA GLU A 213 7.81 33.18 -9.75
C GLU A 213 6.27 33.14 -9.96
N PRO A 214 5.67 31.96 -10.10
CA PRO A 214 4.22 31.81 -9.99
C PRO A 214 3.75 32.21 -8.57
N PRO A 215 2.53 32.74 -8.41
CA PRO A 215 2.06 33.22 -7.11
C PRO A 215 1.78 32.04 -6.17
N GLY A 216 2.69 31.79 -5.22
CA GLY A 216 2.51 30.75 -4.18
C GLY A 216 3.71 30.54 -3.26
N ASP A 217 4.95 30.68 -3.77
CA ASP A 217 6.15 30.54 -2.93
C ASP A 217 6.44 31.88 -2.23
N GLY A 218 6.17 31.94 -0.92
CA GLY A 218 6.53 33.06 -0.05
C GLY A 218 8.03 33.17 0.23
N ASP A 219 8.90 32.85 -0.74
CA ASP A 219 10.36 32.72 -0.58
C ASP A 219 11.06 34.08 -0.44
N LYS A 220 10.71 34.80 0.64
CA LYS A 220 11.45 35.96 1.16
C LYS A 220 12.63 35.52 2.05
N ALA A 221 12.83 34.22 2.29
CA ALA A 221 13.97 33.68 3.02
C ALA A 221 15.22 33.64 2.12
N SER A 222 16.40 33.93 2.68
CA SER A 222 17.65 33.86 1.91
C SER A 222 18.01 32.39 1.61
N PRO A 223 18.68 32.10 0.48
CA PRO A 223 19.20 30.76 0.18
C PRO A 223 20.02 30.19 1.34
N THR A 224 19.71 28.97 1.80
CA THR A 224 20.37 28.31 2.94
C THR A 224 20.70 26.84 2.72
N SER A 225 20.69 26.35 1.48
CA SER A 225 20.96 24.94 1.20
C SER A 225 22.39 24.51 1.53
N VAL A 226 22.55 23.23 1.78
CA VAL A 226 23.83 22.57 2.04
C VAL A 226 23.97 21.35 1.13
N GLY A 227 25.16 21.10 0.61
CA GLY A 227 25.42 19.94 -0.25
C GLY A 227 26.85 19.43 -0.16
N LEU A 228 27.03 18.13 -0.38
CA LEU A 228 28.32 17.45 -0.27
C LEU A 228 28.38 16.21 -1.16
N ASP A 229 29.52 15.99 -1.82
CA ASP A 229 29.80 14.78 -2.59
C ASP A 229 30.69 13.77 -1.86
N PHE A 230 30.43 12.50 -2.13
CA PHE A 230 31.14 11.34 -1.63
C PHE A 230 31.52 10.43 -2.79
N SER A 231 32.76 9.98 -2.82
CA SER A 231 33.28 9.02 -3.82
C SER A 231 33.53 7.67 -3.16
N LEU A 232 33.01 6.61 -3.77
CA LEU A 232 33.05 5.23 -3.29
C LEU A 232 33.89 4.37 -4.25
N PRO A 233 35.23 4.36 -4.13
CA PRO A 233 36.10 3.56 -4.98
C PRO A 233 35.83 2.06 -4.80
N GLY A 234 35.81 1.33 -5.91
CA GLY A 234 35.51 -0.10 -5.97
C GLY A 234 34.02 -0.44 -5.87
N MET A 235 33.12 0.54 -5.70
CA MET A 235 31.69 0.30 -5.57
C MET A 235 30.96 0.59 -6.88
N GLU A 236 30.09 -0.34 -7.29
CA GLU A 236 29.18 -0.18 -8.46
C GLU A 236 27.70 -0.32 -8.09
N HIS A 237 27.42 -0.75 -6.87
CA HIS A 237 26.09 -1.11 -6.40
C HIS A 237 25.79 -0.33 -5.13
N VAL A 238 24.76 0.51 -5.19
CA VAL A 238 24.28 1.30 -4.06
C VAL A 238 22.78 1.10 -3.89
N TYR A 239 22.33 1.17 -2.63
CA TYR A 239 20.98 0.81 -2.18
C TYR A 239 20.50 1.76 -1.09
N GLY A 240 19.22 1.71 -0.75
CA GLY A 240 18.63 2.47 0.34
C GLY A 240 17.91 3.71 -0.17
N ILE A 241 18.03 4.82 0.58
CA ILE A 241 17.31 6.07 0.37
C ILE A 241 15.82 5.93 0.03
N PRO A 242 15.05 5.04 0.69
CA PRO A 242 13.61 4.98 0.43
C PRO A 242 12.92 6.28 0.87
N GLU A 243 11.74 6.62 0.34
CA GLU A 243 10.86 5.76 -0.45
C GLU A 243 10.72 6.15 -1.91
N HIS A 244 10.98 5.18 -2.79
CA HIS A 244 10.79 5.29 -4.23
C HIS A 244 10.21 3.99 -4.76
N ALA A 245 9.25 4.10 -5.68
CA ALA A 245 8.76 2.96 -6.45
C ALA A 245 9.76 2.64 -7.57
N ASP A 246 10.95 2.17 -7.21
CA ASP A 246 12.04 1.90 -8.14
C ASP A 246 12.78 0.60 -7.78
N ASN A 247 13.78 0.24 -8.59
CA ASN A 247 14.62 -0.94 -8.37
C ASN A 247 15.34 -0.89 -7.01
N LEU A 248 15.65 -2.07 -6.47
CA LEU A 248 16.43 -2.17 -5.22
C LEU A 248 17.83 -1.55 -5.38
N ARG A 249 18.52 -1.90 -6.46
CA ARG A 249 19.77 -1.25 -6.86
C ARG A 249 19.42 0.09 -7.49
N LEU A 250 19.87 1.17 -6.85
CA LEU A 250 19.60 2.53 -7.30
C LEU A 250 20.25 2.79 -8.67
N LYS A 251 19.56 3.58 -9.49
CA LYS A 251 19.99 3.97 -10.83
C LYS A 251 20.96 5.15 -10.76
N VAL A 252 21.78 5.27 -11.80
CA VAL A 252 22.52 6.52 -12.08
C VAL A 252 21.52 7.60 -12.46
N THR A 253 21.68 8.81 -11.92
CA THR A 253 20.79 9.96 -12.13
C THR A 253 21.36 10.98 -13.11
N GLU A 254 22.61 10.83 -13.54
CA GLU A 254 23.16 11.61 -14.65
C GLU A 254 22.34 11.39 -15.92
N GLY A 255 21.81 12.49 -16.49
CA GLY A 255 20.92 12.46 -17.63
C GLY A 255 19.42 12.40 -17.29
N GLY A 256 19.06 12.32 -16.01
CA GLY A 256 17.68 12.36 -15.50
C GLY A 256 17.54 13.20 -14.22
N GLU A 257 16.54 12.88 -13.41
CA GLU A 257 16.28 13.52 -12.12
C GLU A 257 17.06 12.82 -10.98
N PRO A 258 17.53 13.56 -9.95
CA PRO A 258 18.06 12.94 -8.73
C PRO A 258 16.93 12.24 -7.97
N TYR A 259 17.28 11.28 -7.10
CA TYR A 259 16.33 10.76 -6.11
C TYR A 259 15.92 11.88 -5.16
N ARG A 260 14.63 12.06 -4.93
CA ARG A 260 14.09 13.08 -4.02
C ARG A 260 13.62 12.45 -2.71
N LEU A 261 13.95 13.08 -1.60
CA LEU A 261 13.55 12.73 -0.23
C LEU A 261 12.76 13.89 0.36
N TYR A 262 11.44 13.83 0.19
CA TYR A 262 10.46 14.77 0.70
C TYR A 262 9.15 14.03 0.85
N ASN A 263 8.67 13.86 2.08
CA ASN A 263 7.50 13.04 2.38
C ASN A 263 6.24 13.66 1.73
N LEU A 264 5.66 12.99 0.74
CA LEU A 264 4.59 13.52 -0.09
C LEU A 264 3.46 12.50 -0.26
N ASP A 265 2.23 13.02 -0.29
CA ASP A 265 1.05 12.26 -0.66
C ASP A 265 0.91 12.23 -2.19
N VAL A 266 1.47 11.20 -2.80
CA VAL A 266 1.51 11.03 -4.27
C VAL A 266 0.37 10.13 -4.73
N PHE A 267 -0.77 10.75 -5.01
CA PHE A 267 -1.95 10.06 -5.55
C PHE A 267 -1.63 9.30 -6.85
N GLN A 268 -1.96 8.01 -6.89
CA GLN A 268 -1.71 7.10 -8.03
C GLN A 268 -0.25 7.12 -8.52
N TYR A 269 0.70 7.01 -7.59
CA TYR A 269 2.12 7.04 -7.90
C TYR A 269 2.51 6.04 -9.02
N GLU A 270 3.42 6.46 -9.88
CA GLU A 270 3.95 5.64 -10.98
C GLU A 270 5.19 4.85 -10.55
N LEU A 271 5.54 3.82 -11.33
CA LEU A 271 6.68 2.95 -11.06
C LEU A 271 7.97 3.44 -11.78
N TYR A 272 9.09 2.88 -11.35
CA TYR A 272 10.45 3.00 -11.89
C TYR A 272 10.94 4.44 -12.11
N ASN A 273 10.67 5.32 -11.15
CA ASN A 273 11.07 6.73 -11.21
C ASN A 273 11.57 7.25 -9.84
N PRO A 274 12.36 8.34 -9.84
CA PRO A 274 13.00 8.87 -8.63
C PRO A 274 12.15 9.90 -7.84
N MET A 275 10.84 10.01 -8.12
CA MET A 275 9.95 10.93 -7.39
C MET A 275 9.84 10.50 -5.93
N ALA A 276 9.87 11.45 -5.00
CA ALA A 276 9.64 11.16 -3.60
C ALA A 276 8.23 10.60 -3.37
N LEU A 277 8.10 9.66 -2.45
CA LEU A 277 6.82 9.13 -1.97
C LEU A 277 6.61 9.56 -0.51
N TYR A 278 6.02 8.69 0.32
CA TYR A 278 5.45 9.07 1.61
C TYR A 278 6.48 9.22 2.73
N GLY A 279 7.60 8.48 2.66
CA GLY A 279 8.64 8.51 3.67
C GLY A 279 10.05 8.70 3.12
N SER A 280 10.97 9.08 4.01
CA SER A 280 12.35 9.42 3.65
C SER A 280 13.34 8.88 4.67
N VAL A 281 14.20 7.94 4.31
CA VAL A 281 15.31 7.49 5.17
C VAL A 281 16.63 7.81 4.47
N PRO A 282 17.34 8.89 4.85
CA PRO A 282 18.52 9.38 4.13
C PRO A 282 19.78 8.55 4.43
N VAL A 283 19.70 7.25 4.16
CA VAL A 283 20.74 6.24 4.37
C VAL A 283 20.99 5.51 3.07
N LEU A 284 22.24 5.54 2.60
CA LEU A 284 22.69 4.82 1.42
C LEU A 284 23.69 3.74 1.83
N LEU A 285 23.51 2.53 1.33
CA LEU A 285 24.47 1.43 1.46
C LEU A 285 25.21 1.23 0.14
N ALA A 286 26.48 0.85 0.20
CA ALA A 286 27.30 0.52 -0.96
C ALA A 286 27.94 -0.86 -0.77
N HIS A 287 27.85 -1.70 -1.79
CA HIS A 287 28.27 -3.10 -1.73
C HIS A 287 29.22 -3.47 -2.87
N ASN A 288 30.25 -4.25 -2.54
CA ASN A 288 31.04 -5.04 -3.47
C ASN A 288 31.52 -6.35 -2.80
N PRO A 289 32.18 -7.27 -3.52
CA PRO A 289 32.58 -8.57 -2.96
C PRO A 289 33.59 -8.50 -1.80
N HIS A 290 34.19 -7.34 -1.56
CA HIS A 290 35.24 -7.13 -0.58
C HIS A 290 34.77 -6.35 0.65
N ARG A 291 33.74 -5.52 0.52
CA ARG A 291 33.33 -4.59 1.57
C ARG A 291 31.91 -4.06 1.39
N ASP A 292 31.33 -3.72 2.53
CA ASP A 292 30.13 -2.92 2.67
C ASP A 292 30.43 -1.58 3.35
N LEU A 293 29.81 -0.51 2.84
CA LEU A 293 29.86 0.83 3.41
C LEU A 293 28.44 1.40 3.55
N GLY A 294 28.27 2.38 4.42
CA GLY A 294 27.05 3.16 4.49
C GLY A 294 27.29 4.65 4.75
N ILE A 295 26.39 5.48 4.25
CA ILE A 295 26.36 6.93 4.45
C ILE A 295 24.98 7.26 5.03
N PHE A 296 24.95 7.82 6.24
CA PHE A 296 23.73 8.34 6.84
C PHE A 296 23.81 9.86 6.91
N TRP A 297 23.02 10.53 6.07
CA TRP A 297 22.91 11.99 5.97
C TRP A 297 21.79 12.48 6.90
N LEU A 298 22.15 12.93 8.10
CA LEU A 298 21.19 13.32 9.13
C LEU A 298 20.66 14.74 8.87
N ASN A 299 19.73 14.86 7.93
CA ASN A 299 19.04 16.11 7.60
C ASN A 299 17.55 15.85 7.34
N ALA A 300 16.67 16.68 7.93
CA ALA A 300 15.22 16.51 7.89
C ALA A 300 14.51 17.40 6.84
N ALA A 301 15.26 18.25 6.14
CA ALA A 301 14.74 19.08 5.07
C ALA A 301 14.54 18.29 3.77
N GLU A 302 13.89 18.91 2.78
CA GLU A 302 13.88 18.40 1.40
C GLU A 302 15.30 18.10 0.94
N THR A 303 15.55 16.87 0.51
CA THR A 303 16.88 16.40 0.13
C THR A 303 16.86 15.73 -1.25
N TRP A 304 17.85 16.04 -2.07
CA TRP A 304 18.06 15.44 -3.39
C TRP A 304 19.38 14.68 -3.42
N VAL A 305 19.38 13.50 -4.06
CA VAL A 305 20.54 12.61 -4.14
C VAL A 305 20.87 12.30 -5.60
N ASP A 306 21.99 12.83 -6.09
CA ASP A 306 22.52 12.50 -7.41
C ASP A 306 23.51 11.33 -7.28
N ILE A 307 23.40 10.35 -8.18
CA ILE A 307 24.24 9.16 -8.26
C ILE A 307 24.88 9.10 -9.65
N SER A 308 26.20 8.92 -9.71
CA SER A 308 26.97 8.84 -10.94
C SER A 308 27.97 7.69 -10.88
N SER A 309 28.21 7.03 -12.00
CA SER A 309 29.20 5.95 -12.11
C SER A 309 30.39 6.41 -12.94
N ASN A 310 31.59 6.15 -12.43
CA ASN A 310 32.86 6.58 -13.02
C ASN A 310 33.90 5.46 -12.94
N THR A 311 35.00 5.63 -13.67
CA THR A 311 36.23 4.86 -13.49
C THR A 311 37.24 5.74 -12.78
N ALA A 312 37.79 5.31 -11.65
CA ALA A 312 38.72 6.08 -10.83
C ALA A 312 39.89 6.67 -11.67
N GLY A 313 40.30 5.98 -12.74
CA GLY A 313 41.37 6.33 -13.69
C GLY A 313 41.23 7.61 -14.53
N LYS A 314 40.04 8.24 -14.66
CA LYS A 314 39.83 9.41 -15.54
C LYS A 314 39.90 10.78 -14.87
N THR A 315 40.01 10.83 -13.55
CA THR A 315 40.17 12.06 -12.75
C THR A 315 41.64 12.21 -12.31
N LEU A 316 42.06 13.39 -11.81
CA LEU A 316 43.42 13.56 -11.24
C LEU A 316 43.74 12.51 -10.15
N PHE A 317 42.70 11.96 -9.52
CA PHE A 317 42.69 10.88 -8.55
C PHE A 317 43.07 9.51 -9.14
N GLY A 318 42.71 9.22 -10.38
CA GLY A 318 43.13 8.00 -11.09
C GLY A 318 44.64 7.87 -11.22
N LYS A 319 45.32 9.00 -11.44
CA LYS A 319 46.79 9.06 -11.52
C LYS A 319 47.48 8.83 -10.18
N MET A 320 46.81 9.11 -9.05
CA MET A 320 47.32 8.84 -7.70
C MET A 320 47.06 7.37 -7.31
N LEU A 321 45.91 6.81 -7.67
CA LEU A 321 45.60 5.39 -7.49
C LEU A 321 46.53 4.50 -8.33
N ASP A 322 46.80 4.88 -9.58
CA ASP A 322 47.76 4.20 -10.47
C ASP A 322 49.17 4.12 -9.87
N TYR A 323 49.57 5.13 -9.09
CA TYR A 323 50.89 5.18 -8.44
C TYR A 323 50.97 4.30 -7.18
N LEU A 324 49.83 4.05 -6.50
CA LEU A 324 49.78 3.32 -5.23
C LEU A 324 49.34 1.86 -5.35
N GLN A 325 48.49 1.51 -6.34
CA GLN A 325 47.81 0.21 -6.40
C GLN A 325 48.07 -0.60 -7.69
N GLY A 326 48.80 -0.04 -8.66
CA GLY A 326 49.07 -0.70 -9.93
C GLY A 326 47.89 -0.65 -10.90
N SER A 327 48.21 -0.59 -12.20
CA SER A 327 47.30 -0.25 -13.30
C SER A 327 46.03 -1.12 -13.36
N GLY A 328 44.87 -0.48 -13.18
CA GLY A 328 43.55 -1.06 -13.44
C GLY A 328 42.45 -0.01 -13.36
N GLU A 329 41.48 -0.07 -14.27
CA GLU A 329 40.27 0.76 -14.25
C GLU A 329 39.38 0.38 -13.04
N THR A 330 39.62 0.94 -11.86
CA THR A 330 38.78 0.68 -10.67
C THR A 330 37.41 1.36 -10.82
N PRO A 331 36.28 0.63 -10.73
CA PRO A 331 34.95 1.24 -10.74
C PRO A 331 34.77 2.17 -9.55
N GLN A 332 33.96 3.21 -9.70
CA GLN A 332 33.65 4.17 -8.63
C GLN A 332 32.21 4.66 -8.76
N THR A 333 31.49 4.73 -7.64
CA THR A 333 30.21 5.41 -7.55
C THR A 333 30.39 6.72 -6.80
N ASP A 334 29.94 7.83 -7.39
CA ASP A 334 29.92 9.13 -6.75
C ASP A 334 28.48 9.49 -6.39
N VAL A 335 28.26 9.88 -5.14
CA VAL A 335 26.97 10.27 -4.58
C VAL A 335 27.04 11.71 -4.11
N ARG A 336 26.05 12.54 -4.45
CA ARG A 336 25.94 13.91 -3.98
C ARG A 336 24.61 14.14 -3.27
N TRP A 337 24.68 14.66 -2.05
CA TRP A 337 23.52 15.03 -1.24
C TRP A 337 23.33 16.54 -1.28
N MET A 338 22.08 16.99 -1.38
CA MET A 338 21.71 18.40 -1.47
C MET A 338 20.43 18.63 -0.65
N SER A 339 20.53 19.29 0.50
CA SER A 339 19.39 19.56 1.40
C SER A 339 19.07 21.05 1.45
N GLU A 340 17.79 21.39 1.54
CA GLU A 340 17.31 22.78 1.48
C GLU A 340 17.80 23.67 2.62
N SER A 341 17.96 23.10 3.82
CA SER A 341 18.38 23.82 5.03
C SER A 341 19.10 22.89 6.01
N GLY A 342 19.24 23.32 7.26
CA GLY A 342 19.98 22.60 8.29
C GLY A 342 21.50 22.69 8.14
N ILE A 343 22.21 21.86 8.90
CA ILE A 343 23.65 21.68 8.79
C ILE A 343 24.00 20.50 7.89
N ILE A 344 25.28 20.39 7.52
CA ILE A 344 25.83 19.10 7.08
C ILE A 344 26.10 18.28 8.33
N ASP A 345 25.44 17.14 8.46
CA ASP A 345 25.70 16.15 9.52
C ASP A 345 25.63 14.76 8.89
N VAL A 346 26.77 14.09 8.79
CA VAL A 346 26.87 12.81 8.11
C VAL A 346 27.67 11.81 8.92
N PHE A 347 27.16 10.59 8.98
CA PHE A 347 27.84 9.43 9.52
C PHE A 347 28.32 8.54 8.38
N LEU A 348 29.59 8.18 8.43
CA LEU A 348 30.23 7.24 7.53
C LEU A 348 30.41 5.92 8.28
N MET A 349 29.72 4.88 7.82
CA MET A 349 29.66 3.55 8.42
C MET A 349 30.56 2.62 7.61
N LEU A 350 31.68 2.19 8.19
CA LEU A 350 32.79 1.62 7.41
C LEU A 350 32.76 0.08 7.31
N GLY A 351 31.70 -0.57 7.80
CA GLY A 351 31.56 -2.02 7.80
C GLY A 351 32.65 -2.71 8.66
N PRO A 352 33.34 -3.76 8.15
CA PRO A 352 33.49 -4.07 6.72
C PRO A 352 32.40 -4.98 6.13
N SER A 353 31.60 -5.67 6.94
CA SER A 353 30.46 -6.47 6.45
C SER A 353 29.15 -5.70 6.53
N VAL A 354 28.16 -6.07 5.71
CA VAL A 354 26.83 -5.46 5.75
C VAL A 354 26.16 -5.62 7.12
N SER A 355 26.42 -6.73 7.81
CA SER A 355 25.92 -6.94 9.18
C SER A 355 26.53 -5.94 10.16
N ASP A 356 27.78 -5.51 9.94
CA ASP A 356 28.39 -4.45 10.74
C ASP A 356 27.77 -3.09 10.42
N VAL A 357 27.50 -2.80 9.15
CA VAL A 357 26.79 -1.57 8.74
C VAL A 357 25.40 -1.50 9.38
N PHE A 358 24.65 -2.62 9.42
CA PHE A 358 23.37 -2.67 10.12
C PHE A 358 23.50 -2.39 11.62
N ARG A 359 24.47 -3.00 12.30
CA ARG A 359 24.71 -2.75 13.74
C ARG A 359 25.20 -1.33 14.02
N GLN A 360 26.00 -0.77 13.12
CA GLN A 360 26.47 0.63 13.15
C GLN A 360 25.27 1.56 13.09
N TYR A 361 24.44 1.43 12.05
CA TYR A 361 23.24 2.25 11.87
C TYR A 361 22.24 2.09 13.02
N ALA A 362 21.96 0.85 13.43
CA ALA A 362 21.06 0.56 14.55
C ALA A 362 21.58 1.12 15.89
N SER A 363 22.89 1.25 16.06
CA SER A 363 23.44 1.91 17.26
C SER A 363 23.24 3.41 17.28
N LEU A 364 23.02 4.03 16.12
CA LEU A 364 22.71 5.45 15.99
C LEU A 364 21.21 5.71 16.12
N THR A 365 20.37 4.95 15.42
CA THR A 365 18.93 5.24 15.27
C THR A 365 18.02 4.24 15.99
N GLY A 366 18.58 3.27 16.70
CA GLY A 366 17.83 2.20 17.36
C GLY A 366 17.44 1.06 16.43
N THR A 367 16.79 0.05 17.00
CA THR A 367 16.38 -1.17 16.31
C THR A 367 14.87 -1.21 16.09
N GLN A 368 14.40 -2.17 15.29
CA GLN A 368 12.98 -2.44 15.11
C GLN A 368 12.32 -2.71 16.47
N ALA A 369 11.22 -2.03 16.79
CA ALA A 369 10.40 -2.38 17.95
C ALA A 369 9.88 -3.80 17.80
N LEU A 370 9.98 -4.61 18.87
CA LEU A 370 9.47 -5.98 18.87
C LEU A 370 7.93 -5.92 18.72
N PRO A 371 7.36 -6.35 17.58
CA PRO A 371 5.92 -6.29 17.36
C PRO A 371 5.17 -7.17 18.37
N PRO A 372 3.94 -6.81 18.77
CA PRO A 372 3.01 -7.81 19.29
C PRO A 372 2.82 -8.94 18.26
N LEU A 373 2.74 -10.19 18.71
CA LEU A 373 2.67 -11.37 17.82
C LEU A 373 1.48 -11.28 16.84
N PHE A 374 0.34 -10.76 17.30
CA PHE A 374 -0.85 -10.61 16.46
C PHE A 374 -0.65 -9.67 15.28
N SER A 375 0.26 -8.68 15.35
CA SER A 375 0.54 -7.80 14.21
C SER A 375 1.38 -8.45 13.13
N LEU A 376 1.89 -9.66 13.38
CA LEU A 376 2.50 -10.49 12.35
C LEU A 376 1.48 -11.43 11.70
N GLY A 377 0.22 -11.44 12.17
CA GLY A 377 -0.86 -12.18 11.52
C GLY A 377 -1.30 -11.54 10.20
N TYR A 378 -2.48 -11.93 9.73
CA TYR A 378 -3.12 -11.30 8.58
C TYR A 378 -4.07 -10.18 9.02
N HIS A 379 -4.05 -9.07 8.27
CA HIS A 379 -4.83 -7.88 8.50
C HIS A 379 -5.85 -7.67 7.36
N GLN A 380 -7.13 -7.61 7.69
CA GLN A 380 -8.20 -7.31 6.74
C GLN A 380 -8.63 -5.85 6.85
N SER A 381 -8.61 -5.13 5.72
CA SER A 381 -8.99 -3.72 5.63
C SER A 381 -9.69 -3.39 4.31
N ARG A 382 -10.39 -2.26 4.29
CA ARG A 382 -10.82 -1.50 3.10
C ARG A 382 -11.28 -0.11 3.51
N TRP A 383 -11.33 0.82 2.57
CA TRP A 383 -12.09 2.05 2.66
C TRP A 383 -13.52 1.81 2.15
N ASN A 384 -14.57 1.71 2.96
CA ASN A 384 -14.60 1.46 4.39
C ASN A 384 -15.43 0.19 4.67
N TYR A 385 -15.27 -0.41 5.85
CA TYR A 385 -16.38 -1.18 6.43
C TYR A 385 -17.48 -0.23 6.87
N ARG A 386 -18.73 -0.60 6.57
CA ARG A 386 -19.88 0.32 6.62
C ARG A 386 -20.25 0.73 8.04
N ASP A 387 -20.31 -0.25 8.93
CA ASP A 387 -20.86 -0.17 10.29
C ASP A 387 -20.39 -1.37 11.13
N GLU A 388 -20.84 -1.45 12.37
CA GLU A 388 -20.57 -2.60 13.26
C GLU A 388 -21.03 -3.92 12.64
N ALA A 389 -22.19 -3.96 11.99
CA ALA A 389 -22.73 -5.19 11.41
C ALA A 389 -21.81 -5.73 10.30
N ASP A 390 -21.31 -4.86 9.42
CA ASP A 390 -20.36 -5.23 8.37
C ASP A 390 -19.04 -5.76 8.95
N VAL A 391 -18.54 -5.17 10.04
CA VAL A 391 -17.36 -5.69 10.75
C VAL A 391 -17.60 -7.10 11.29
N LEU A 392 -18.76 -7.32 11.93
CA LEU A 392 -19.11 -8.63 12.48
C LEU A 392 -19.38 -9.68 11.38
N GLU A 393 -19.96 -9.28 10.26
CA GLU A 393 -20.15 -10.13 9.07
C GLU A 393 -18.79 -10.54 8.48
N VAL A 394 -17.82 -9.63 8.43
CA VAL A 394 -16.45 -9.91 7.96
C VAL A 394 -15.73 -10.85 8.93
N ASP A 395 -15.81 -10.60 10.24
CA ASP A 395 -15.27 -11.48 11.27
C ASP A 395 -15.81 -12.92 11.13
N GLN A 396 -17.13 -13.04 11.01
CA GLN A 396 -17.79 -14.33 10.87
C GLN A 396 -17.46 -14.97 9.51
N GLY A 397 -17.32 -14.18 8.45
CA GLY A 397 -16.90 -14.63 7.12
C GLY A 397 -15.55 -15.34 7.16
N PHE A 398 -14.56 -14.85 7.92
CA PHE A 398 -13.30 -15.56 8.11
C PHE A 398 -13.46 -16.92 8.79
N ASP A 399 -14.29 -16.99 9.83
CA ASP A 399 -14.54 -18.24 10.57
C ASP A 399 -15.30 -19.26 9.72
N ASP A 400 -16.37 -18.84 9.02
CA ASP A 400 -17.21 -19.69 8.16
C ASP A 400 -16.41 -20.32 7.01
N HIS A 401 -15.38 -19.63 6.55
CA HIS A 401 -14.56 -20.03 5.42
C HIS A 401 -13.19 -20.60 5.82
N ASN A 402 -12.96 -20.79 7.13
CA ASN A 402 -11.73 -21.30 7.72
C ASN A 402 -10.48 -20.54 7.23
N MET A 403 -10.55 -19.21 7.25
CA MET A 403 -9.46 -18.32 6.85
C MET A 403 -8.98 -17.54 8.08
N PRO A 404 -7.71 -17.66 8.49
CA PRO A 404 -7.25 -17.01 9.70
C PRO A 404 -7.01 -15.51 9.49
N CYS A 405 -7.42 -14.70 10.47
CA CYS A 405 -7.32 -13.23 10.48
C CYS A 405 -7.11 -12.73 11.91
N ASP A 406 -6.17 -11.83 12.14
CA ASP A 406 -5.91 -11.24 13.46
C ASP A 406 -6.55 -9.86 13.62
N PHE A 407 -6.67 -9.08 12.53
CA PHE A 407 -7.19 -7.71 12.55
C PHE A 407 -8.28 -7.43 11.53
N ILE A 408 -9.28 -6.66 11.96
CA ILE A 408 -10.19 -5.92 11.08
C ILE A 408 -9.94 -4.42 11.27
N TRP A 409 -9.91 -3.65 10.18
CA TRP A 409 -9.50 -2.26 10.18
C TRP A 409 -10.66 -1.32 9.84
N LEU A 410 -10.73 -0.20 10.56
CA LEU A 410 -11.65 0.89 10.32
C LEU A 410 -10.90 2.10 9.79
N ASP A 411 -11.17 2.41 8.53
CA ASP A 411 -10.69 3.60 7.84
C ASP A 411 -11.61 4.81 8.17
N ILE A 412 -11.42 5.98 7.55
CA ILE A 412 -11.87 7.30 8.03
C ILE A 412 -13.39 7.43 8.21
N GLU A 413 -14.18 6.58 7.57
CA GLU A 413 -15.65 6.61 7.68
C GLU A 413 -16.19 6.16 9.05
N HIS A 414 -15.37 5.57 9.92
CA HIS A 414 -15.82 5.18 11.26
C HIS A 414 -16.02 6.36 12.21
N ALA A 415 -15.38 7.50 11.94
CA ALA A 415 -15.41 8.68 12.79
C ALA A 415 -16.62 9.59 12.48
N ASP A 416 -17.06 10.38 13.46
CA ASP A 416 -18.12 11.39 13.25
C ASP A 416 -17.60 12.53 12.38
N GLY A 417 -17.91 12.48 11.08
CA GLY A 417 -17.55 13.53 10.13
C GLY A 417 -16.05 13.79 10.06
N LYS A 418 -15.24 12.74 10.23
CA LYS A 418 -13.75 12.77 10.24
C LYS A 418 -13.17 13.58 11.41
N ARG A 419 -13.90 13.64 12.53
CA ARG A 419 -13.33 14.04 13.83
C ARG A 419 -12.68 12.81 14.45
N TYR A 420 -11.35 12.72 14.43
CA TYR A 420 -10.65 11.61 15.06
C TYR A 420 -10.95 11.51 16.56
N PHE A 421 -10.68 10.37 17.19
CA PHE A 421 -11.10 10.07 18.56
C PHE A 421 -12.63 10.08 18.82
N THR A 422 -13.44 10.00 17.76
CA THR A 422 -14.90 9.89 17.84
C THR A 422 -15.39 8.70 17.01
N TRP A 423 -16.67 8.39 17.13
CA TRP A 423 -17.34 7.32 16.40
C TRP A 423 -18.60 7.88 15.74
N ASP A 424 -18.86 7.51 14.49
CA ASP A 424 -20.11 7.86 13.84
C ASP A 424 -21.28 7.24 14.63
N PRO A 425 -22.22 8.05 15.13
CA PRO A 425 -23.23 7.56 16.08
C PRO A 425 -24.30 6.68 15.42
N SER A 426 -24.37 6.64 14.09
CA SER A 426 -25.30 5.78 13.35
C SER A 426 -24.66 4.45 12.95
N ARG A 427 -23.39 4.49 12.54
CA ARG A 427 -22.64 3.33 12.03
C ARG A 427 -21.94 2.55 13.14
N PHE A 428 -21.43 3.26 14.15
CA PHE A 428 -20.69 2.70 15.29
C PHE A 428 -21.24 3.21 16.63
N PRO A 429 -22.53 2.96 16.94
CA PRO A 429 -23.16 3.45 18.17
C PRO A 429 -22.64 2.77 19.45
N GLN A 430 -22.02 1.60 19.37
CA GLN A 430 -21.59 0.74 20.48
C GLN A 430 -20.21 0.10 20.21
N PRO A 431 -19.15 0.89 19.99
CA PRO A 431 -17.83 0.38 19.59
C PRO A 431 -17.22 -0.60 20.61
N LEU A 432 -17.52 -0.45 21.90
CA LEU A 432 -17.08 -1.38 22.94
C LEU A 432 -17.68 -2.79 22.76
N ASN A 433 -18.95 -2.90 22.35
CA ASN A 433 -19.59 -4.19 22.12
C ASN A 433 -18.99 -4.90 20.89
N MET A 434 -18.68 -4.13 19.84
CA MET A 434 -17.97 -4.63 18.66
C MET A 434 -16.55 -5.12 19.04
N LEU A 435 -15.81 -4.34 19.83
CA LEU A 435 -14.50 -4.72 20.33
C LEU A 435 -14.55 -5.95 21.23
N GLU A 436 -15.56 -6.08 22.10
CA GLU A 436 -15.79 -7.26 22.93
C GLU A 436 -16.09 -8.49 22.08
N HIS A 437 -16.89 -8.34 21.02
CA HIS A 437 -17.13 -9.43 20.07
C HIS A 437 -15.82 -9.93 19.44
N LEU A 438 -14.99 -9.03 18.90
CA LEU A 438 -13.70 -9.39 18.33
C LEU A 438 -12.77 -10.02 19.38
N ALA A 439 -12.77 -9.50 20.61
CA ALA A 439 -12.00 -10.08 21.72
C ALA A 439 -12.45 -11.52 22.03
N SER A 440 -13.76 -11.82 21.98
CA SER A 440 -14.29 -13.17 22.16
C SER A 440 -13.79 -14.16 21.10
N LYS A 441 -13.50 -13.65 19.89
CA LYS A 441 -12.88 -14.37 18.77
C LYS A 441 -11.35 -14.32 18.80
N ARG A 442 -10.76 -13.68 19.81
CA ARG A 442 -9.32 -13.42 19.98
C ARG A 442 -8.70 -12.65 18.82
N ARG A 443 -9.44 -11.68 18.30
CA ARG A 443 -9.04 -10.73 17.24
C ARG A 443 -8.94 -9.32 17.78
N LYS A 444 -8.34 -8.45 16.97
CA LYS A 444 -8.06 -7.05 17.26
C LYS A 444 -8.75 -6.16 16.23
N LEU A 445 -8.91 -4.88 16.56
CA LEU A 445 -9.36 -3.84 15.65
C LEU A 445 -8.24 -2.82 15.47
N VAL A 446 -8.14 -2.20 14.30
CA VAL A 446 -7.36 -0.97 14.11
C VAL A 446 -8.30 0.14 13.68
N ALA A 447 -8.14 1.33 14.26
CA ALA A 447 -8.84 2.54 13.83
C ALA A 447 -7.83 3.58 13.33
N ILE A 448 -8.15 4.24 12.22
CA ILE A 448 -7.34 5.34 11.67
C ILE A 448 -7.46 6.61 12.53
N VAL A 449 -6.33 7.30 12.75
CA VAL A 449 -6.23 8.57 13.48
C VAL A 449 -5.15 9.42 12.80
N ASP A 450 -5.57 10.44 12.04
CA ASP A 450 -4.66 11.26 11.24
C ASP A 450 -4.33 12.60 11.92
N PRO A 451 -3.20 13.24 11.57
CA PRO A 451 -2.73 14.45 12.24
C PRO A 451 -3.32 15.74 11.64
N HIS A 452 -4.58 15.70 11.22
CA HIS A 452 -5.33 16.88 10.80
C HIS A 452 -6.66 16.94 11.56
N ILE A 453 -6.87 18.04 12.28
CA ILE A 453 -7.95 18.17 13.24
C ILE A 453 -8.98 19.13 12.67
N LYS A 454 -10.19 18.63 12.44
CA LYS A 454 -11.34 19.40 11.95
C LYS A 454 -11.49 20.70 12.73
N VAL A 455 -11.54 21.84 12.02
CA VAL A 455 -11.85 23.14 12.63
C VAL A 455 -13.34 23.21 12.90
N ASP A 456 -13.72 22.95 14.16
CA ASP A 456 -15.10 22.91 14.63
C ASP A 456 -15.15 23.21 16.13
N ALA A 457 -15.83 24.28 16.52
CA ALA A 457 -15.97 24.68 17.92
C ALA A 457 -16.79 23.68 18.77
N GLY A 458 -17.55 22.78 18.13
CA GLY A 458 -18.23 21.69 18.81
C GLY A 458 -17.33 20.49 19.12
N TYR A 459 -16.09 20.47 18.64
CA TYR A 459 -15.18 19.34 18.75
C TYR A 459 -14.12 19.58 19.83
N ARG A 460 -14.19 18.80 20.93
CA ARG A 460 -13.32 18.93 22.12
C ARG A 460 -11.83 19.00 21.79
N VAL A 461 -11.34 18.10 20.93
CA VAL A 461 -9.93 18.04 20.56
C VAL A 461 -9.48 19.32 19.86
N HIS A 462 -10.29 19.88 18.96
CA HIS A 462 -9.97 21.15 18.31
C HIS A 462 -9.83 22.28 19.32
N GLU A 463 -10.83 22.42 20.20
CA GLU A 463 -10.84 23.46 21.22
C GLU A 463 -9.64 23.35 22.17
N GLU A 464 -9.30 22.14 22.63
CA GLU A 464 -8.14 21.94 23.50
C GLU A 464 -6.82 22.32 22.83
N LEU A 465 -6.60 21.88 21.59
CA LEU A 465 -5.38 22.17 20.83
C LEU A 465 -5.25 23.66 20.52
N ARG A 466 -6.35 24.30 20.11
CA ARG A 466 -6.41 25.74 19.86
C ARG A 466 -6.12 26.54 21.14
N ASN A 467 -6.79 26.21 22.25
CA ASN A 467 -6.65 26.92 23.52
C ASN A 467 -5.25 26.79 24.13
N GLN A 468 -4.56 25.67 23.88
CA GLN A 468 -3.18 25.44 24.30
C GLN A 468 -2.13 25.93 23.28
N GLY A 469 -2.57 26.44 22.11
CA GLY A 469 -1.69 26.94 21.06
C GLY A 469 -0.84 25.85 20.39
N LEU A 470 -1.31 24.60 20.37
CA LEU A 470 -0.56 23.42 19.93
C LEU A 470 -0.60 23.15 18.42
N TYR A 471 -1.29 23.98 17.63
CA TYR A 471 -1.25 23.90 16.17
C TYR A 471 0.02 24.50 15.58
N VAL A 472 0.45 23.94 14.46
CA VAL A 472 1.39 24.57 13.51
C VAL A 472 0.85 25.97 13.17
N LYS A 473 1.75 26.94 13.08
CA LYS A 473 1.41 28.34 12.86
C LYS A 473 1.75 28.76 11.44
N THR A 474 1.04 29.73 10.89
CA THR A 474 1.54 30.47 9.72
C THR A 474 2.62 31.47 10.16
N ARG A 475 3.27 32.12 9.20
CA ARG A 475 4.31 33.12 9.47
C ARG A 475 3.82 34.34 10.27
N ASP A 476 2.53 34.68 10.21
CA ASP A 476 1.96 35.80 10.97
C ASP A 476 1.57 35.44 12.42
N GLY A 477 1.70 34.16 12.79
CA GLY A 477 1.40 33.65 14.12
C GLY A 477 -0.04 33.16 14.30
N SER A 478 -0.86 33.13 13.24
CA SER A 478 -2.16 32.43 13.24
C SER A 478 -1.99 30.92 13.17
N ASP A 479 -2.99 30.16 13.64
CA ASP A 479 -3.04 28.70 13.43
C ASP A 479 -3.12 28.42 11.92
N TYR A 480 -2.30 27.49 11.43
CA TYR A 480 -2.39 27.07 10.04
C TYR A 480 -3.70 26.30 9.82
N GLU A 481 -4.45 26.71 8.80
CA GLU A 481 -5.66 26.05 8.34
C GLU A 481 -5.49 25.63 6.87
N GLY A 482 -5.72 24.34 6.60
CA GLY A 482 -5.73 23.77 5.26
C GLY A 482 -6.97 22.90 5.04
N TRP A 483 -7.06 22.27 3.88
CA TRP A 483 -8.13 21.33 3.55
C TRP A 483 -7.59 19.90 3.57
N CYS A 484 -8.32 19.00 4.22
CA CYS A 484 -8.09 17.56 4.16
C CYS A 484 -9.46 16.83 4.23
N TRP A 485 -9.50 15.57 4.67
CA TRP A 485 -10.74 14.78 4.75
C TRP A 485 -11.92 15.45 5.49
N PRO A 486 -11.75 16.13 6.64
CA PRO A 486 -12.87 16.79 7.32
C PRO A 486 -13.26 18.14 6.72
N GLY A 487 -12.69 18.54 5.58
CA GLY A 487 -12.77 19.91 5.06
C GLY A 487 -11.69 20.78 5.70
N SER A 488 -12.07 21.95 6.23
CA SER A 488 -11.12 22.81 6.96
C SER A 488 -10.54 22.09 8.19
N ALA A 489 -9.22 22.04 8.28
CA ALA A 489 -8.47 21.36 9.32
C ALA A 489 -7.21 22.16 9.72
N SER A 490 -6.86 22.08 11.01
CA SER A 490 -5.58 22.54 11.53
C SER A 490 -4.68 21.35 11.88
N TYR A 491 -3.38 21.55 11.82
CA TYR A 491 -2.38 20.47 11.95
C TYR A 491 -1.64 20.62 13.27
N PRO A 492 -1.73 19.66 14.20
CA PRO A 492 -1.02 19.74 15.47
C PRO A 492 0.49 19.75 15.24
N ASP A 493 1.23 20.55 15.99
CA ASP A 493 2.67 20.63 15.85
C ASP A 493 3.36 19.49 16.62
N PHE A 494 3.51 18.34 15.98
CA PHE A 494 4.14 17.16 16.59
C PHE A 494 5.63 17.32 16.89
N THR A 495 6.29 18.36 16.37
CA THR A 495 7.67 18.69 16.77
C THR A 495 7.72 19.22 18.21
N ASN A 496 6.60 19.76 18.73
CA ASN A 496 6.45 20.20 20.10
C ASN A 496 6.29 19.00 21.05
N PRO A 497 7.19 18.78 22.03
CA PRO A 497 7.05 17.68 22.98
C PRO A 497 5.77 17.77 23.83
N THR A 498 5.25 18.97 24.10
CA THR A 498 3.97 19.15 24.81
C THR A 498 2.79 18.66 23.96
N MET A 499 2.81 18.89 22.65
CA MET A 499 1.81 18.34 21.73
C MET A 499 1.84 16.81 21.73
N ARG A 500 3.04 16.21 21.63
CA ARG A 500 3.20 14.75 21.68
C ARG A 500 2.67 14.15 22.99
N ALA A 501 2.94 14.79 24.12
CA ALA A 501 2.43 14.36 25.42
C ALA A 501 0.90 14.47 25.50
N TRP A 502 0.32 15.56 24.99
CA TRP A 502 -1.14 15.73 24.90
C TRP A 502 -1.76 14.64 24.03
N TRP A 503 -1.16 14.36 22.86
CA TRP A 503 -1.60 13.33 21.93
C TRP A 503 -1.57 11.93 22.56
N ALA A 504 -0.46 11.57 23.21
CA ALA A 504 -0.32 10.29 23.89
C ALA A 504 -1.40 10.11 24.97
N ASN A 505 -1.69 11.15 25.75
CA ASN A 505 -2.75 11.13 26.76
C ASN A 505 -4.16 10.98 26.17
N MET A 506 -4.40 11.46 24.95
CA MET A 506 -5.70 11.34 24.27
C MET A 506 -6.08 9.87 24.01
N PHE A 507 -5.11 8.94 23.95
CA PHE A 507 -5.36 7.50 23.79
C PHE A 507 -5.73 6.75 25.08
N ASN A 508 -5.71 7.41 26.24
CA ASN A 508 -6.26 6.80 27.46
C ASN A 508 -7.72 6.39 27.21
N TYR A 509 -8.13 5.24 27.74
CA TYR A 509 -9.46 4.68 27.48
C TYR A 509 -10.60 5.63 27.89
N ASP A 510 -10.38 6.44 28.92
CA ASP A 510 -11.33 7.47 29.37
C ASP A 510 -11.41 8.68 28.43
N ASN A 511 -10.33 9.00 27.71
CA ASN A 511 -10.28 10.14 26.78
C ASN A 511 -10.76 9.74 25.38
N TYR A 512 -10.32 8.60 24.89
CA TYR A 512 -10.78 7.99 23.65
C TYR A 512 -11.91 7.01 23.95
N GLU A 513 -13.06 7.56 24.32
CA GLU A 513 -14.27 6.82 24.65
C GLU A 513 -14.64 5.86 23.50
N GLY A 514 -15.01 4.62 23.86
CA GLY A 514 -15.27 3.57 22.88
C GLY A 514 -14.06 2.72 22.49
N SER A 515 -12.84 3.08 22.91
CA SER A 515 -11.65 2.26 22.72
C SER A 515 -11.47 1.20 23.82
N ALA A 516 -10.74 0.13 23.52
CA ALA A 516 -10.45 -0.97 24.44
C ALA A 516 -9.03 -1.54 24.19
N PRO A 517 -8.50 -2.44 25.05
CA PRO A 517 -7.15 -2.98 24.90
C PRO A 517 -6.86 -3.68 23.56
N ASN A 518 -7.88 -4.21 22.88
CA ASN A 518 -7.74 -4.83 21.56
C ASN A 518 -7.93 -3.86 20.38
N LEU A 519 -8.03 -2.54 20.62
CA LEU A 519 -8.02 -1.50 19.60
C LEU A 519 -6.61 -0.94 19.43
N PHE A 520 -6.07 -0.97 18.22
CA PHE A 520 -4.78 -0.39 17.83
C PHE A 520 -4.99 0.73 16.79
N VAL A 521 -3.91 1.36 16.33
CA VAL A 521 -4.02 2.63 15.59
C VAL A 521 -3.29 2.58 14.27
N TRP A 522 -3.83 3.30 13.30
CA TRP A 522 -3.21 3.61 12.03
C TRP A 522 -3.08 5.13 11.92
N ASN A 523 -1.86 5.64 11.72
CA ASN A 523 -1.63 7.01 11.34
C ASN A 523 -1.43 7.09 9.82
N ASP A 524 -2.38 7.72 9.14
CA ASP A 524 -2.27 8.07 7.73
C ASP A 524 -2.09 9.59 7.58
N MET A 525 -1.90 10.05 6.35
CA MET A 525 -1.89 11.47 5.98
C MET A 525 -0.85 12.30 6.76
N ASN A 526 0.21 11.67 7.26
CA ASN A 526 1.14 12.23 8.23
C ASN A 526 2.44 12.76 7.62
N GLU A 527 2.46 13.02 6.32
CA GLU A 527 3.55 13.69 5.64
C GLU A 527 3.90 15.08 6.19
N PRO A 528 2.95 16.01 6.45
CA PRO A 528 1.48 15.95 6.43
C PRO A 528 0.83 16.18 5.06
N SER A 529 -0.23 15.43 4.75
CA SER A 529 -1.03 15.66 3.55
C SER A 529 -1.99 16.82 3.73
N VAL A 530 -1.90 17.81 2.83
CA VAL A 530 -2.74 19.01 2.82
C VAL A 530 -3.25 19.23 1.39
N PHE A 531 -4.53 18.94 1.13
CA PHE A 531 -5.09 18.84 -0.23
C PHE A 531 -5.00 20.13 -1.06
N ASN A 532 -5.04 21.28 -0.39
CA ASN A 532 -4.89 22.59 -1.02
C ASN A 532 -3.48 23.20 -0.84
N GLY A 533 -2.56 22.45 -0.24
CA GLY A 533 -1.18 22.87 -0.04
C GLY A 533 -0.32 22.60 -1.28
N PRO A 534 0.82 23.29 -1.41
CA PRO A 534 1.77 23.02 -2.49
C PRO A 534 2.25 21.56 -2.41
N GLU A 535 2.27 20.86 -3.55
CA GLU A 535 2.66 19.45 -3.63
C GLU A 535 1.84 18.54 -2.69
N VAL A 536 0.61 18.95 -2.33
CA VAL A 536 -0.26 18.25 -1.38
C VAL A 536 0.35 18.20 0.04
N THR A 537 1.14 19.20 0.44
CA THR A 537 1.69 19.29 1.79
C THR A 537 1.71 20.72 2.35
N MET A 538 2.19 20.87 3.58
CA MET A 538 2.24 22.12 4.32
C MET A 538 3.13 23.17 3.65
N LEU A 539 2.83 24.45 3.87
CA LEU A 539 3.65 25.57 3.39
C LEU A 539 5.05 25.52 4.01
N LYS A 540 6.10 25.71 3.19
CA LYS A 540 7.50 25.67 3.64
C LYS A 540 7.86 26.70 4.73
N ASP A 541 7.15 27.83 4.80
CA ASP A 541 7.38 28.92 5.75
C ASP A 541 6.44 28.87 6.97
N ALA A 542 5.60 27.83 7.09
CA ALA A 542 4.85 27.57 8.31
C ALA A 542 5.82 27.39 9.49
N GLN A 543 5.40 27.85 10.66
CA GLN A 543 6.23 27.95 11.87
C GLN A 543 5.88 26.83 12.84
N HIS A 544 6.93 26.15 13.30
CA HIS A 544 6.89 25.08 14.28
C HIS A 544 7.56 25.49 15.59
N TYR A 545 7.47 24.61 16.59
CA TYR A 545 8.11 24.73 17.88
C TYR A 545 9.59 25.12 17.76
N GLY A 546 10.02 26.07 18.61
CA GLY A 546 11.37 26.63 18.54
C GLY A 546 11.58 27.70 17.46
N GLY A 547 10.54 28.04 16.68
CA GLY A 547 10.63 29.03 15.59
C GLY A 547 11.27 28.48 14.33
N TRP A 548 11.27 27.14 14.17
CA TRP A 548 11.74 26.47 12.97
C TRP A 548 10.69 26.53 11.86
N GLU A 549 11.14 26.61 10.62
CA GLU A 549 10.25 26.59 9.46
C GLU A 549 9.90 25.15 9.10
N HIS A 550 8.76 24.94 8.45
CA HIS A 550 8.35 23.60 8.01
C HIS A 550 9.41 22.95 7.11
N ARG A 551 10.09 23.73 6.26
CA ARG A 551 11.20 23.25 5.42
C ARG A 551 12.37 22.64 6.19
N ASP A 552 12.55 23.00 7.46
CA ASP A 552 13.65 22.48 8.30
C ASP A 552 13.34 21.09 8.86
N ILE A 553 12.05 20.77 9.03
CA ILE A 553 11.56 19.63 9.83
C ILE A 553 10.67 18.66 9.07
N HIS A 554 10.33 18.97 7.82
CA HIS A 554 9.26 18.30 7.07
C HIS A 554 9.34 16.77 7.15
N ASN A 555 10.49 16.17 6.84
CA ASN A 555 10.62 14.71 6.78
C ASN A 555 10.50 14.01 8.15
N ILE A 556 10.61 14.72 9.28
CA ILE A 556 10.45 14.14 10.63
C ILE A 556 9.06 14.37 11.23
N TYR A 557 8.17 15.14 10.58
CA TYR A 557 6.82 15.37 11.08
C TYR A 557 6.07 14.05 11.27
N GLY A 558 6.04 13.19 10.25
CA GLY A 558 5.40 11.87 10.31
C GLY A 558 5.98 10.93 11.34
N LEU A 559 7.32 10.96 11.54
CA LEU A 559 7.98 10.21 12.62
C LEU A 559 7.45 10.61 13.99
N TYR A 560 7.21 11.90 14.24
CA TYR A 560 6.70 12.35 15.53
C TYR A 560 5.23 12.00 15.76
N VAL A 561 4.41 11.95 14.72
CA VAL A 561 3.04 11.44 14.80
C VAL A 561 3.07 9.97 15.21
N HIS A 562 3.91 9.16 14.54
CA HIS A 562 4.07 7.74 14.81
C HIS A 562 4.57 7.48 16.25
N MET A 563 5.58 8.24 16.68
CA MET A 563 6.14 8.20 18.04
C MET A 563 5.07 8.52 19.09
N ALA A 564 4.38 9.66 18.94
CA ALA A 564 3.39 10.10 19.93
C ALA A 564 2.21 9.12 20.06
N THR A 565 1.78 8.52 18.95
CA THR A 565 0.73 7.48 18.95
C THR A 565 1.22 6.20 19.62
N ALA A 566 2.42 5.73 19.30
CA ALA A 566 2.99 4.53 19.93
C ALA A 566 3.12 4.72 21.45
N ASP A 567 3.63 5.87 21.89
CA ASP A 567 3.72 6.25 23.29
C ASP A 567 2.34 6.31 23.96
N GLY A 568 1.31 6.79 23.25
CA GLY A 568 -0.08 6.78 23.73
C GLY A 568 -0.63 5.38 23.99
N LEU A 569 -0.34 4.43 23.10
CA LEU A 569 -0.76 3.02 23.29
C LEU A 569 -0.02 2.33 24.43
N ILE A 570 1.24 2.70 24.67
CA ILE A 570 2.01 2.24 25.82
C ILE A 570 1.41 2.84 27.11
N LEU A 571 1.16 4.15 27.12
CA LEU A 571 0.68 4.90 28.28
C LEU A 571 -0.68 4.39 28.78
N ARG A 572 -1.65 4.18 27.89
CA ARG A 572 -3.00 3.71 28.26
C ARG A 572 -3.00 2.33 28.94
N SER A 573 -1.94 1.54 28.76
CA SER A 573 -1.76 0.22 29.39
C SER A 573 -0.98 0.27 30.71
N GLY A 574 -0.56 1.46 31.15
CA GLY A 574 0.34 1.61 32.30
C GLY A 574 1.78 1.17 32.01
N GLY A 575 2.21 1.22 30.73
CA GLY A 575 3.57 0.84 30.33
C GLY A 575 3.81 -0.66 30.19
N ILE A 576 2.76 -1.47 30.06
CA ILE A 576 2.84 -2.93 30.02
C ILE A 576 2.78 -3.46 28.59
N GLU A 577 1.82 -2.99 27.80
CA GLU A 577 1.52 -3.49 26.46
C GLU A 577 2.42 -2.84 25.41
N ARG A 578 2.89 -3.64 24.45
CA ARG A 578 3.63 -3.13 23.29
C ARG A 578 2.65 -2.47 22.31
N PRO A 579 3.05 -1.36 21.68
CA PRO A 579 2.19 -0.70 20.70
C PRO A 579 2.15 -1.48 19.39
N PHE A 580 1.06 -1.31 18.65
CA PHE A 580 1.03 -1.54 17.20
C PHE A 580 0.45 -0.29 16.56
N VAL A 581 1.28 0.39 15.78
CA VAL A 581 0.92 1.58 15.01
C VAL A 581 1.48 1.42 13.60
N LEU A 582 0.60 1.52 12.60
CA LEU A 582 1.00 1.63 11.20
C LEU A 582 1.13 3.12 10.84
N SER A 583 2.20 3.51 10.16
CA SER A 583 2.45 4.89 9.71
C SER A 583 2.70 4.96 8.21
N ARG A 584 2.18 5.99 7.52
CA ARG A 584 2.46 6.21 6.09
C ARG A 584 3.79 6.91 5.89
N ALA A 585 3.93 8.09 6.49
CA ALA A 585 5.17 8.84 6.48
C ALA A 585 6.13 8.34 7.56
N PHE A 586 7.43 8.40 7.28
CA PHE A 586 8.48 7.92 8.17
C PHE A 586 9.81 8.63 7.92
N PHE A 587 10.73 8.46 8.87
CA PHE A 587 12.11 8.90 8.78
C PHE A 587 13.07 7.86 9.38
N ALA A 588 14.38 8.13 9.32
CA ALA A 588 15.36 7.39 10.11
C ALA A 588 14.96 7.36 11.59
N GLY A 589 14.80 6.17 12.17
CA GLY A 589 14.33 5.97 13.55
C GLY A 589 12.87 5.52 13.67
N SER A 590 12.06 5.61 12.61
CA SER A 590 10.65 5.16 12.62
C SER A 590 10.49 3.67 12.93
N GLN A 591 11.51 2.84 12.70
CA GLN A 591 11.50 1.42 13.07
C GLN A 591 11.24 1.18 14.57
N ARG A 592 11.47 2.18 15.43
CA ARG A 592 11.23 2.11 16.87
C ARG A 592 9.75 2.20 17.27
N PHE A 593 8.86 2.54 16.35
CA PHE A 593 7.48 2.92 16.69
C PHE A 593 6.41 2.01 16.08
N GLY A 594 6.76 1.16 15.11
CA GLY A 594 5.83 0.16 14.59
C GLY A 594 6.11 -0.25 13.16
N ALA A 595 5.03 -0.35 12.38
CA ALA A 595 5.03 -0.75 10.98
C ALA A 595 4.89 0.46 10.04
N VAL A 596 5.26 0.25 8.79
CA VAL A 596 5.04 1.15 7.66
C VAL A 596 4.53 0.36 6.47
N TRP A 597 3.88 1.03 5.51
CA TRP A 597 3.50 0.41 4.23
C TRP A 597 3.73 1.36 3.08
N THR A 598 3.75 0.84 1.85
CA THR A 598 4.14 1.60 0.66
C THR A 598 3.05 2.53 0.08
N GLY A 599 2.13 2.98 0.92
CA GLY A 599 1.01 3.84 0.54
C GLY A 599 0.09 3.27 -0.54
N ASP A 600 -0.45 4.16 -1.36
CA ASP A 600 -1.60 3.95 -2.24
C ASP A 600 -1.20 3.32 -3.59
N ASN A 601 -0.84 2.05 -3.56
CA ASN A 601 -0.46 1.27 -4.75
C ASN A 601 -1.66 0.92 -5.66
N THR A 602 -1.41 0.40 -6.86
CA THR A 602 -2.46 0.08 -7.84
C THR A 602 -2.63 -1.43 -8.04
N ALA A 603 -3.86 -1.90 -8.26
CA ALA A 603 -4.18 -3.31 -8.52
C ALA A 603 -3.70 -3.82 -9.89
N GLU A 604 -2.37 -3.86 -10.07
CA GLU A 604 -1.68 -4.25 -11.30
C GLU A 604 -0.45 -5.12 -10.98
N TRP A 605 -0.06 -5.97 -11.93
CA TRP A 605 1.03 -6.93 -11.79
C TRP A 605 2.39 -6.27 -11.50
N ASP A 606 2.67 -5.10 -12.09
CA ASP A 606 3.94 -4.42 -11.84
C ASP A 606 3.99 -3.79 -10.43
N HIS A 607 2.85 -3.40 -9.84
CA HIS A 607 2.80 -2.99 -8.43
C HIS A 607 2.92 -4.19 -7.48
N LEU A 608 2.47 -5.39 -7.88
CA LEU A 608 2.81 -6.62 -7.16
C LEU A 608 4.32 -6.87 -7.19
N LYS A 609 4.97 -6.73 -8.35
CA LYS A 609 6.43 -6.89 -8.51
C LYS A 609 7.23 -5.88 -7.66
N ILE A 610 6.93 -4.59 -7.80
CA ILE A 610 7.67 -3.50 -7.14
C ILE A 610 7.60 -3.58 -5.60
N SER A 611 6.61 -4.29 -5.05
CA SER A 611 6.49 -4.47 -3.60
C SER A 611 7.73 -5.13 -2.98
N ILE A 612 8.44 -6.00 -3.72
CA ILE A 612 9.68 -6.63 -3.26
C ILE A 612 10.80 -5.59 -3.12
N PRO A 613 11.28 -4.90 -4.18
CA PRO A 613 12.38 -3.95 -4.05
C PRO A 613 12.08 -2.83 -3.04
N MET A 614 10.83 -2.36 -2.94
CA MET A 614 10.43 -1.35 -1.96
C MET A 614 10.54 -1.87 -0.51
N CYS A 615 10.04 -3.07 -0.21
CA CYS A 615 10.18 -3.64 1.14
C CYS A 615 11.64 -3.98 1.47
N LEU A 616 12.42 -4.42 0.48
CA LEU A 616 13.83 -4.71 0.65
C LEU A 616 14.66 -3.44 0.91
N SER A 617 14.41 -2.35 0.20
CA SER A 617 15.12 -1.08 0.42
C SER A 617 14.86 -0.54 1.84
N MET A 618 13.62 -0.66 2.31
CA MET A 618 13.21 -0.31 3.69
C MET A 618 13.90 -1.17 4.74
N GLY A 619 13.96 -2.50 4.52
CA GLY A 619 14.65 -3.42 5.41
C GLY A 619 16.15 -3.13 5.54
N LEU A 620 16.82 -2.80 4.44
CA LEU A 620 18.25 -2.45 4.43
C LEU A 620 18.59 -1.21 5.27
N VAL A 621 17.63 -0.30 5.45
CA VAL A 621 17.79 0.92 6.25
C VAL A 621 17.04 0.83 7.59
N GLY A 622 16.82 -0.39 8.09
CA GLY A 622 16.36 -0.67 9.45
C GLY A 622 14.84 -0.78 9.63
N LEU A 623 14.02 -0.39 8.65
CA LEU A 623 12.56 -0.47 8.71
C LEU A 623 12.08 -1.86 8.27
N SER A 624 12.33 -2.86 9.12
CA SER A 624 12.03 -4.27 8.82
C SER A 624 10.53 -4.59 8.77
N PHE A 625 9.68 -3.80 9.44
CA PHE A 625 8.24 -4.04 9.48
C PHE A 625 7.49 -3.32 8.35
N CYS A 626 7.77 -3.72 7.11
CA CYS A 626 7.23 -3.12 5.89
C CYS A 626 6.33 -4.10 5.11
N GLY A 627 5.40 -3.57 4.32
CA GLY A 627 4.52 -4.31 3.42
C GLY A 627 3.84 -3.41 2.40
N ALA A 628 3.13 -4.01 1.44
CA ALA A 628 2.30 -3.30 0.45
C ALA A 628 0.86 -3.81 0.53
N ASP A 629 -0.11 -2.99 0.13
CA ASP A 629 -1.52 -3.38 0.20
C ASP A 629 -1.84 -4.53 -0.74
N VAL A 630 -2.25 -5.66 -0.16
CA VAL A 630 -2.57 -6.88 -0.90
C VAL A 630 -3.81 -6.69 -1.75
N GLY A 631 -3.64 -6.92 -3.05
CA GLY A 631 -4.64 -6.70 -4.09
C GLY A 631 -4.62 -5.30 -4.72
N GLY A 632 -3.76 -4.39 -4.25
CA GLY A 632 -3.61 -3.04 -4.77
C GLY A 632 -4.72 -2.08 -4.32
N PHE A 633 -4.36 -0.93 -3.77
CA PHE A 633 -5.32 0.04 -3.23
C PHE A 633 -6.29 0.55 -4.31
N PHE A 634 -5.77 1.09 -5.42
CA PHE A 634 -6.59 1.53 -6.55
C PHE A 634 -7.00 0.40 -7.48
N LYS A 635 -8.13 0.57 -8.18
CA LYS A 635 -8.69 -0.35 -9.20
C LYS A 635 -9.13 -1.70 -8.60
N ASN A 636 -9.58 -2.62 -9.47
CA ASN A 636 -10.03 -3.95 -9.07
C ASN A 636 -9.05 -5.00 -9.64
N PRO A 637 -8.37 -5.79 -8.80
CA PRO A 637 -7.52 -6.87 -9.29
C PRO A 637 -8.39 -7.98 -9.89
N ASP A 638 -7.92 -8.61 -10.97
CA ASP A 638 -8.50 -9.89 -11.38
C ASP A 638 -8.21 -10.98 -10.33
N PRO A 639 -8.98 -12.08 -10.30
CA PRO A 639 -8.80 -13.12 -9.28
C PRO A 639 -7.42 -13.79 -9.27
N GLU A 640 -6.75 -13.91 -10.42
CA GLU A 640 -5.39 -14.46 -10.49
C GLU A 640 -4.40 -13.53 -9.78
N LEU A 641 -4.44 -12.24 -10.14
CA LEU A 641 -3.61 -11.21 -9.50
C LEU A 641 -3.84 -11.19 -7.98
N LEU A 642 -5.10 -11.21 -7.54
CA LEU A 642 -5.42 -11.20 -6.11
C LEU A 642 -4.83 -12.42 -5.39
N VAL A 643 -4.96 -13.62 -5.96
CA VAL A 643 -4.32 -14.84 -5.43
C VAL A 643 -2.81 -14.68 -5.32
N ARG A 644 -2.14 -14.23 -6.39
CA ARG A 644 -0.68 -14.03 -6.40
C ARG A 644 -0.25 -12.99 -5.37
N TRP A 645 -1.06 -11.97 -5.15
CA TRP A 645 -0.78 -10.96 -4.15
C TRP A 645 -0.90 -11.50 -2.72
N TYR A 646 -1.88 -12.36 -2.42
CA TYR A 646 -1.94 -13.05 -1.13
C TYR A 646 -0.71 -13.95 -0.92
N GLN A 647 -0.22 -14.61 -1.97
CA GLN A 647 0.99 -15.45 -1.90
C GLN A 647 2.25 -14.61 -1.63
N MET A 648 2.39 -13.45 -2.28
CA MET A 648 3.46 -12.48 -2.00
C MET A 648 3.37 -11.94 -0.57
N GLY A 649 2.22 -11.37 -0.20
CA GLY A 649 2.01 -10.72 1.09
C GLY A 649 2.16 -11.68 2.28
N ALA A 650 1.77 -12.95 2.12
CA ALA A 650 1.99 -13.98 3.14
C ALA A 650 3.47 -14.14 3.52
N TYR A 651 4.38 -13.81 2.60
CA TYR A 651 5.83 -13.87 2.78
C TYR A 651 6.50 -12.49 2.98
N GLN A 652 5.73 -11.41 3.13
CA GLN A 652 6.24 -10.06 3.47
C GLN A 652 5.98 -9.71 4.96
N PRO A 653 6.83 -8.87 5.60
CA PRO A 653 6.77 -8.64 7.04
C PRO A 653 5.41 -8.10 7.55
N PHE A 654 4.90 -7.02 6.96
CA PHE A 654 3.55 -6.50 7.24
C PHE A 654 2.58 -7.01 6.16
N PHE A 655 1.47 -7.63 6.58
CA PHE A 655 0.57 -8.35 5.67
C PHE A 655 -0.89 -7.90 5.83
N ARG A 656 -1.27 -6.91 5.03
CA ARG A 656 -2.61 -6.31 5.01
C ARG A 656 -3.22 -6.34 3.61
N ALA A 657 -4.47 -6.76 3.48
CA ALA A 657 -5.28 -6.42 2.32
C ALA A 657 -6.05 -5.13 2.62
N HIS A 658 -5.98 -4.16 1.71
CA HIS A 658 -6.67 -2.88 1.80
C HIS A 658 -7.02 -2.39 0.40
N ALA A 659 -8.08 -1.59 0.28
CA ALA A 659 -8.70 -1.22 -0.99
C ALA A 659 -9.34 0.17 -0.91
N HIS A 660 -9.28 0.93 -2.00
CA HIS A 660 -9.89 2.25 -2.16
C HIS A 660 -11.43 2.21 -2.10
N LEU A 661 -12.05 3.37 -1.83
CA LEU A 661 -13.50 3.54 -1.69
C LEU A 661 -14.31 2.93 -2.85
N ASP A 662 -13.87 3.23 -4.07
CA ASP A 662 -14.58 2.89 -5.31
C ASP A 662 -14.41 1.42 -5.76
N THR A 663 -13.63 0.61 -5.05
CA THR A 663 -13.41 -0.78 -5.45
C THR A 663 -14.58 -1.67 -5.03
N GLY A 664 -14.77 -2.75 -5.79
CA GLY A 664 -15.61 -3.86 -5.36
C GLY A 664 -15.12 -4.44 -4.02
N ARG A 665 -16.04 -5.06 -3.28
CA ARG A 665 -15.68 -5.87 -2.10
C ARG A 665 -14.82 -7.05 -2.54
N ARG A 666 -13.75 -7.31 -1.80
CA ARG A 666 -12.76 -8.33 -2.16
C ARG A 666 -12.19 -9.05 -0.93
N GLU A 667 -13.00 -9.19 0.11
CA GLU A 667 -12.75 -10.20 1.14
C GLU A 667 -12.57 -11.57 0.45
N PRO A 668 -11.61 -12.39 0.90
CA PRO A 668 -11.08 -13.49 0.10
C PRO A 668 -12.10 -14.61 -0.20
N TRP A 669 -13.18 -14.73 0.57
CA TRP A 669 -14.25 -15.69 0.33
C TRP A 669 -15.26 -15.26 -0.75
N LEU A 670 -15.18 -14.02 -1.23
CA LEU A 670 -16.06 -13.54 -2.32
C LEU A 670 -15.64 -14.09 -3.69
N LEU A 671 -14.44 -14.65 -3.80
CA LEU A 671 -13.96 -15.30 -5.02
C LEU A 671 -14.55 -16.71 -5.17
N GLN A 672 -14.55 -17.22 -6.40
CA GLN A 672 -14.92 -18.62 -6.66
C GLN A 672 -14.00 -19.59 -5.90
N SER A 673 -14.53 -20.77 -5.56
CA SER A 673 -13.87 -21.76 -4.68
C SER A 673 -12.42 -22.08 -5.06
N GLN A 674 -12.11 -22.13 -6.36
CA GLN A 674 -10.76 -22.42 -6.84
C GLN A 674 -9.71 -21.38 -6.42
N TYR A 675 -10.09 -20.11 -6.24
CA TYR A 675 -9.20 -19.04 -5.78
C TYR A 675 -9.20 -18.95 -4.25
N HIS A 676 -10.38 -19.12 -3.67
CA HIS A 676 -10.63 -19.12 -2.23
C HIS A 676 -9.75 -20.13 -1.49
N ASP A 677 -9.71 -21.39 -1.95
CA ASP A 677 -8.90 -22.43 -1.32
C ASP A 677 -7.39 -22.11 -1.37
N ILE A 678 -6.92 -21.48 -2.45
CA ILE A 678 -5.51 -21.12 -2.62
C ILE A 678 -5.11 -19.97 -1.70
N ILE A 679 -5.98 -18.96 -1.54
CA ILE A 679 -5.75 -17.89 -0.58
C ILE A 679 -5.72 -18.45 0.84
N ARG A 680 -6.60 -19.41 1.16
CA ARG A 680 -6.58 -20.11 2.45
C ARG A 680 -5.23 -20.78 2.70
N ASP A 681 -4.67 -21.45 1.69
CA ASP A 681 -3.37 -22.10 1.80
C ASP A 681 -2.23 -21.09 2.04
N ALA A 682 -2.25 -19.94 1.36
CA ALA A 682 -1.27 -18.87 1.59
C ALA A 682 -1.36 -18.32 3.03
N LEU A 683 -2.58 -18.08 3.53
CA LEU A 683 -2.82 -17.69 4.91
C LEU A 683 -2.31 -18.77 5.89
N HIS A 684 -2.62 -20.04 5.66
CA HIS A 684 -2.16 -21.15 6.51
C HIS A 684 -0.63 -21.26 6.56
N GLN A 685 0.07 -21.02 5.44
CA GLN A 685 1.53 -20.98 5.43
C GLN A 685 2.06 -19.85 6.31
N ARG A 686 1.51 -18.63 6.19
CA ARG A 686 1.85 -17.48 7.04
C ARG A 686 1.66 -17.80 8.52
N TYR A 687 0.48 -18.27 8.92
CA TYR A 687 0.17 -18.58 10.33
C TYR A 687 1.05 -19.70 10.88
N SER A 688 1.34 -20.72 10.07
CA SER A 688 2.25 -21.79 10.47
C SER A 688 3.68 -21.28 10.71
N LEU A 689 4.11 -20.25 9.97
CA LEU A 689 5.43 -19.63 10.06
C LEU A 689 5.55 -18.55 11.14
N LEU A 690 4.49 -18.22 11.89
CA LEU A 690 4.55 -17.17 12.92
C LEU A 690 5.69 -17.33 13.94
N PRO A 691 6.04 -18.54 14.44
CA PRO A 691 7.20 -18.70 15.32
C PRO A 691 8.53 -18.29 14.66
N PHE A 692 8.67 -18.55 13.36
CA PHE A 692 9.85 -18.16 12.58
C PHE A 692 9.87 -16.65 12.36
N TRP A 693 8.77 -16.06 11.88
CA TRP A 693 8.64 -14.60 11.72
C TRP A 693 8.96 -13.86 13.02
N TYR A 694 8.36 -14.29 14.12
CA TYR A 694 8.54 -13.66 15.43
C TYR A 694 9.99 -13.75 15.93
N THR A 695 10.68 -14.85 15.63
CA THR A 695 12.12 -14.99 15.91
C THR A 695 12.96 -14.03 15.08
N LEU A 696 12.66 -13.87 13.79
CA LEU A 696 13.37 -12.89 12.94
C LEU A 696 13.14 -11.45 13.42
N PHE A 697 11.92 -11.12 13.87
CA PHE A 697 11.64 -9.82 14.46
C PHE A 697 12.35 -9.60 15.78
N TYR A 698 12.53 -10.64 16.60
CA TYR A 698 13.39 -10.56 17.79
C TYR A 698 14.85 -10.29 17.41
N GLN A 699 15.38 -10.94 16.37
CA GLN A 699 16.72 -10.67 15.86
C GLN A 699 16.85 -9.23 15.34
N ALA A 700 15.87 -8.73 14.58
CA ALA A 700 15.83 -7.34 14.14
C ALA A 700 15.79 -6.36 15.33
N HIS A 701 15.03 -6.68 16.37
CA HIS A 701 14.96 -5.90 17.60
C HIS A 701 16.28 -5.91 18.41
N ARG A 702 17.01 -7.02 18.42
CA ARG A 702 18.25 -7.16 19.19
C ARG A 702 19.49 -6.66 18.46
N GLU A 703 19.56 -6.88 17.14
CA GLU A 703 20.78 -6.67 16.34
C GLU A 703 20.63 -5.64 15.22
N GLY A 704 19.40 -5.23 14.88
CA GLY A 704 19.15 -4.32 13.76
C GLY A 704 19.28 -4.96 12.38
N VAL A 705 19.33 -6.29 12.31
CA VAL A 705 19.40 -7.03 11.04
C VAL A 705 18.01 -7.08 10.35
N PRO A 706 17.95 -7.01 9.01
CA PRO A 706 16.68 -7.06 8.29
C PRO A 706 15.99 -8.42 8.44
N VAL A 707 14.65 -8.40 8.54
CA VAL A 707 13.81 -9.62 8.52
C VAL A 707 13.75 -10.22 7.11
N MET A 708 13.34 -9.40 6.14
CA MET A 708 13.31 -9.71 4.71
C MET A 708 14.59 -9.17 4.07
N ARG A 709 15.37 -10.03 3.40
CA ARG A 709 16.75 -9.74 2.99
C ARG A 709 16.92 -9.92 1.49
N PRO A 710 17.59 -8.98 0.80
CA PRO A 710 18.15 -9.25 -0.52
C PRO A 710 19.13 -10.42 -0.45
N LEU A 711 19.27 -11.18 -1.54
CA LEU A 711 20.20 -12.32 -1.57
C LEU A 711 21.65 -11.91 -1.29
N TRP A 712 22.09 -10.76 -1.79
CA TRP A 712 23.46 -10.28 -1.62
C TRP A 712 23.87 -10.11 -0.14
N VAL A 713 22.89 -9.89 0.76
CA VAL A 713 23.16 -9.80 2.21
C VAL A 713 23.65 -11.14 2.77
N GLN A 714 23.16 -12.27 2.27
CA GLN A 714 23.63 -13.61 2.66
C GLN A 714 24.75 -14.14 1.77
N TYR A 715 24.84 -13.64 0.53
CA TYR A 715 25.83 -14.04 -0.47
C TYR A 715 26.67 -12.86 -0.96
N PRO A 716 27.43 -12.18 -0.07
CA PRO A 716 28.11 -10.92 -0.39
C PRO A 716 29.24 -11.08 -1.41
N GLN A 717 29.69 -12.30 -1.69
CA GLN A 717 30.71 -12.58 -2.70
C GLN A 717 30.13 -13.01 -4.05
N ASP A 718 28.82 -13.22 -4.14
CA ASP A 718 28.14 -13.65 -5.36
C ASP A 718 27.56 -12.45 -6.11
N VAL A 719 28.36 -11.91 -7.03
CA VAL A 719 28.01 -10.72 -7.83
C VAL A 719 26.69 -10.86 -8.59
N THR A 720 26.25 -12.09 -8.90
CA THR A 720 24.98 -12.37 -9.56
C THR A 720 23.80 -11.84 -8.75
N THR A 721 23.93 -11.82 -7.42
CA THR A 721 22.84 -11.48 -6.49
C THR A 721 22.65 -9.99 -6.27
N PHE A 722 23.59 -9.15 -6.70
CA PHE A 722 23.65 -7.74 -6.30
C PHE A 722 22.51 -6.91 -6.89
N SER A 723 21.92 -7.34 -8.00
CA SER A 723 20.78 -6.66 -8.63
C SER A 723 19.49 -7.49 -8.62
N ILE A 724 19.46 -8.62 -7.91
CA ILE A 724 18.27 -9.46 -7.79
C ILE A 724 17.28 -8.81 -6.83
N ASP A 725 16.08 -8.52 -7.33
CA ASP A 725 14.99 -7.91 -6.56
C ASP A 725 13.59 -8.52 -6.85
N ASP A 726 13.54 -9.65 -7.54
CA ASP A 726 12.34 -10.48 -7.75
C ASP A 726 12.24 -11.68 -6.79
N GLN A 727 13.30 -11.92 -6.00
CA GLN A 727 13.36 -12.94 -4.96
C GLN A 727 14.15 -12.45 -3.74
N PHE A 728 13.84 -13.03 -2.59
CA PHE A 728 14.38 -12.59 -1.31
C PHE A 728 14.53 -13.75 -0.32
N LEU A 729 15.25 -13.50 0.77
CA LEU A 729 15.39 -14.40 1.90
C LEU A 729 14.59 -13.88 3.09
N LEU A 730 13.98 -14.79 3.84
CA LEU A 730 13.52 -14.52 5.20
C LEU A 730 14.57 -15.06 6.16
N GLY A 731 15.20 -14.14 6.90
CA GLY A 731 16.38 -14.45 7.68
C GLY A 731 17.47 -15.04 6.79
N ASP A 732 18.05 -16.17 7.22
CA ASP A 732 19.00 -16.96 6.45
C ASP A 732 18.39 -18.30 6.00
N ALA A 733 17.09 -18.55 6.20
CA ALA A 733 16.55 -19.91 6.12
C ALA A 733 15.65 -20.18 4.92
N LEU A 734 14.81 -19.23 4.51
CA LEU A 734 13.82 -19.43 3.45
C LEU A 734 14.07 -18.48 2.29
N LEU A 735 14.31 -19.02 1.10
CA LEU A 735 14.32 -18.28 -0.17
C LEU A 735 12.92 -18.30 -0.76
N VAL A 736 12.41 -17.15 -1.14
CA VAL A 736 11.06 -16.96 -1.69
C VAL A 736 11.19 -16.29 -3.06
N HIS A 737 10.55 -16.87 -4.08
CA HIS A 737 10.39 -16.27 -5.41
C HIS A 737 8.91 -16.32 -5.79
N PRO A 738 8.09 -15.36 -5.34
CA PRO A 738 6.65 -15.35 -5.62
C PRO A 738 6.38 -15.19 -7.11
N VAL A 739 5.34 -15.86 -7.61
CA VAL A 739 4.88 -15.68 -9.00
C VAL A 739 4.25 -14.30 -9.13
N SER A 740 4.76 -13.49 -10.05
CA SER A 740 4.37 -12.08 -10.20
C SER A 740 4.01 -11.70 -11.64
N ASP A 741 3.67 -12.68 -12.48
CA ASP A 741 3.20 -12.48 -13.86
C ASP A 741 1.91 -13.26 -14.12
N SER A 742 0.99 -12.67 -14.89
CA SER A 742 -0.25 -13.33 -15.29
C SER A 742 0.02 -14.53 -16.21
N GLY A 743 -0.67 -15.64 -15.97
CA GLY A 743 -0.59 -16.83 -16.79
C GLY A 743 0.75 -17.58 -16.70
N ALA A 744 1.59 -17.28 -15.71
CA ALA A 744 2.88 -17.93 -15.56
C ALA A 744 2.74 -19.42 -15.23
N HIS A 745 3.45 -20.26 -16.00
CA HIS A 745 3.52 -21.72 -15.82
C HIS A 745 4.86 -22.20 -15.23
N GLY A 746 5.79 -21.29 -15.00
CA GLY A 746 7.05 -21.55 -14.33
C GLY A 746 7.77 -20.24 -14.01
N VAL A 747 8.72 -20.31 -13.08
CA VAL A 747 9.57 -19.18 -12.70
C VAL A 747 11.04 -19.58 -12.76
N GLN A 748 11.92 -18.61 -13.00
CA GLN A 748 13.37 -18.80 -12.96
C GLN A 748 13.90 -18.36 -11.60
N ILE A 749 14.35 -19.32 -10.81
CA ILE A 749 14.77 -19.09 -9.42
C ILE A 749 16.27 -19.26 -9.34
N TYR A 750 16.97 -18.21 -8.91
CA TYR A 750 18.39 -18.34 -8.61
C TYR A 750 18.57 -18.92 -7.21
N LEU A 751 19.15 -20.11 -7.12
CA LEU A 751 19.52 -20.77 -5.87
C LEU A 751 21.02 -20.56 -5.65
N PRO A 752 21.45 -19.60 -4.80
CA PRO A 752 22.86 -19.25 -4.61
C PRO A 752 23.64 -20.25 -3.74
N GLY A 753 24.95 -20.02 -3.58
CA GLY A 753 25.79 -20.70 -2.59
C GLY A 753 26.59 -21.89 -3.13
N GLN A 754 27.92 -21.75 -3.19
CA GLN A 754 28.83 -22.83 -3.60
C GLN A 754 28.81 -23.99 -2.60
N GLY A 755 28.45 -25.18 -3.07
CA GLY A 755 28.34 -26.37 -2.22
C GLY A 755 27.19 -26.30 -1.23
N GLU A 756 26.21 -25.43 -1.45
CA GLU A 756 24.99 -25.34 -0.66
C GLU A 756 23.90 -26.21 -1.26
N VAL A 757 22.90 -26.58 -0.45
CA VAL A 757 21.69 -27.29 -0.91
C VAL A 757 20.46 -26.54 -0.49
N TRP A 758 19.44 -26.60 -1.33
CA TRP A 758 18.14 -25.98 -1.16
C TRP A 758 17.06 -27.05 -1.28
N TYR A 759 16.08 -27.01 -0.39
CA TYR A 759 14.97 -27.95 -0.38
C TYR A 759 13.68 -27.21 -0.71
N ASP A 760 12.99 -27.58 -1.78
CA ASP A 760 11.62 -27.12 -2.00
C ASP A 760 10.76 -27.56 -0.80
N ILE A 761 10.10 -26.62 -0.14
CA ILE A 761 9.38 -26.90 1.12
C ILE A 761 8.13 -27.75 0.92
N GLN A 762 7.60 -27.84 -0.31
CA GLN A 762 6.40 -28.61 -0.64
C GLN A 762 6.75 -30.04 -1.05
N SER A 763 7.70 -30.19 -1.98
CA SER A 763 8.10 -31.49 -2.52
C SER A 763 9.23 -32.17 -1.74
N TYR A 764 9.95 -31.42 -0.90
CA TYR A 764 11.21 -31.80 -0.26
C TYR A 764 12.35 -32.14 -1.23
N GLN A 765 12.17 -31.87 -2.53
CA GLN A 765 13.19 -32.10 -3.53
C GLN A 765 14.44 -31.25 -3.24
N LYS A 766 15.61 -31.89 -3.31
CA LYS A 766 16.91 -31.27 -3.07
C LYS A 766 17.50 -30.72 -4.36
N TYR A 767 17.99 -29.49 -4.30
CA TYR A 767 18.72 -28.81 -5.37
C TYR A 767 20.07 -28.31 -4.84
N HIS A 768 21.11 -28.31 -5.68
CA HIS A 768 22.46 -27.86 -5.32
C HIS A 768 22.74 -26.45 -5.85
N GLY A 769 23.24 -25.55 -5.01
CA GLY A 769 23.67 -24.21 -5.45
C GLY A 769 25.12 -24.20 -5.98
N PRO A 770 25.51 -23.18 -6.77
CA PRO A 770 24.65 -22.17 -7.37
C PRO A 770 24.01 -22.67 -8.67
N GLN A 771 22.73 -22.37 -8.90
CA GLN A 771 22.06 -22.63 -10.19
C GLN A 771 20.83 -21.75 -10.40
N THR A 772 20.44 -21.53 -11.65
CA THR A 772 19.11 -21.01 -11.99
C THR A 772 18.18 -22.18 -12.33
N LEU A 773 17.19 -22.41 -11.46
CA LEU A 773 16.20 -23.47 -11.59
C LEU A 773 14.94 -22.93 -12.28
N TYR A 774 14.48 -23.59 -13.34
CA TYR A 774 13.12 -23.40 -13.84
C TYR A 774 12.16 -24.28 -13.03
N LEU A 775 11.36 -23.67 -12.17
CA LEU A 775 10.37 -24.38 -11.36
C LEU A 775 8.99 -24.26 -12.01
N PRO A 776 8.33 -25.36 -12.44
CA PRO A 776 6.96 -25.33 -12.89
C PRO A 776 6.02 -24.84 -11.78
N VAL A 777 5.11 -23.93 -12.11
CA VAL A 777 4.14 -23.38 -11.15
C VAL A 777 2.71 -23.54 -11.64
N THR A 778 1.82 -23.75 -10.68
CA THR A 778 0.37 -23.64 -10.81
C THR A 778 -0.11 -22.41 -10.08
N LEU A 779 -1.41 -22.11 -10.15
CA LEU A 779 -2.02 -21.03 -9.38
C LEU A 779 -1.83 -21.19 -7.86
N SER A 780 -1.76 -22.42 -7.35
CA SER A 780 -1.55 -22.70 -5.92
C SER A 780 -0.08 -22.70 -5.48
N SER A 781 0.84 -22.67 -6.42
CA SER A 781 2.28 -22.77 -6.12
C SER A 781 2.80 -21.46 -5.54
N ILE A 782 3.49 -21.55 -4.40
CA ILE A 782 4.32 -20.48 -3.83
C ILE A 782 5.76 -21.00 -3.80
N PRO A 783 6.64 -20.57 -4.72
CA PRO A 783 8.02 -21.06 -4.77
C PRO A 783 8.81 -20.64 -3.53
N VAL A 784 9.07 -21.60 -2.65
CA VAL A 784 9.81 -21.39 -1.39
C VAL A 784 10.77 -22.54 -1.15
N PHE A 785 12.01 -22.20 -0.81
CA PHE A 785 13.09 -23.15 -0.59
C PHE A 785 13.69 -22.96 0.80
N GLN A 786 13.82 -24.03 1.56
CA GLN A 786 14.57 -24.03 2.80
C GLN A 786 16.06 -24.32 2.52
N ARG A 787 16.94 -23.46 3.03
CA ARG A 787 18.38 -23.61 2.94
C ARG A 787 18.86 -24.79 3.80
N GLY A 788 19.69 -25.66 3.25
CA GLY A 788 20.36 -26.71 4.01
C GLY A 788 21.28 -26.11 5.06
N GLY A 789 21.26 -26.64 6.28
CA GLY A 789 21.95 -26.06 7.42
C GLY A 789 21.02 -25.31 8.38
N THR A 790 19.71 -25.29 8.15
CA THR A 790 18.76 -24.48 8.94
C THR A 790 17.70 -25.30 9.67
N VAL A 791 17.21 -24.78 10.79
CA VAL A 791 16.06 -25.31 11.55
C VAL A 791 14.97 -24.25 11.61
N VAL A 792 13.80 -24.52 11.02
CA VAL A 792 12.65 -23.61 10.97
C VAL A 792 11.53 -24.10 11.90
N PRO A 793 11.17 -23.34 12.96
CA PRO A 793 10.05 -23.68 13.84
C PRO A 793 8.70 -23.26 13.23
N ARG A 794 7.68 -24.13 13.34
CA ARG A 794 6.31 -23.86 12.84
C ARG A 794 5.22 -24.32 13.80
N TRP A 795 4.10 -23.60 13.83
CA TRP A 795 2.85 -24.06 14.43
C TRP A 795 1.96 -24.72 13.38
N MET A 796 1.99 -26.05 13.30
CA MET A 796 1.23 -26.78 12.26
C MET A 796 -0.28 -26.85 12.54
N ARG A 797 -0.72 -26.40 13.71
CA ARG A 797 -2.14 -26.32 14.09
C ARG A 797 -2.64 -24.92 13.80
N VAL A 798 -2.88 -24.61 12.52
CA VAL A 798 -3.43 -23.31 12.14
C VAL A 798 -4.82 -23.14 12.76
N ARG A 799 -5.05 -21.99 13.40
CA ARG A 799 -6.33 -21.60 14.00
C ARG A 799 -6.75 -20.24 13.48
N ARG A 800 -7.91 -19.75 13.92
CA ARG A 800 -8.53 -18.52 13.41
C ARG A 800 -7.72 -17.22 13.59
N SER A 801 -6.81 -17.17 14.57
CA SER A 801 -5.94 -16.03 14.87
C SER A 801 -4.67 -16.49 15.60
N SER A 802 -3.63 -15.65 15.62
CA SER A 802 -2.35 -15.95 16.27
C SER A 802 -2.49 -16.18 17.78
N ASP A 803 -3.40 -15.46 18.45
CA ASP A 803 -3.66 -15.60 19.89
C ASP A 803 -4.18 -17.00 20.25
N CYS A 804 -4.97 -17.61 19.35
CA CYS A 804 -5.39 -18.99 19.49
C CYS A 804 -4.21 -19.98 19.36
N MET A 805 -3.13 -19.61 18.68
CA MET A 805 -1.98 -20.46 18.36
C MET A 805 -0.79 -20.29 19.31
N LYS A 806 -0.68 -19.16 20.03
CA LYS A 806 0.54 -18.82 20.80
C LYS A 806 0.97 -19.85 21.86
N ASN A 807 0.06 -20.73 22.27
CA ASN A 807 0.30 -21.80 23.24
C ASN A 807 0.28 -23.22 22.62
N ASP A 808 0.15 -23.35 21.30
CA ASP A 808 0.18 -24.63 20.60
C ASP A 808 1.60 -25.21 20.51
N PRO A 809 1.74 -26.53 20.30
CA PRO A 809 3.04 -27.15 20.15
C PRO A 809 3.73 -26.83 18.83
N ILE A 810 5.07 -26.84 18.87
CA ILE A 810 5.94 -26.55 17.74
C ILE A 810 6.30 -27.82 16.96
N THR A 811 6.40 -27.68 15.65
CA THR A 811 7.10 -28.60 14.75
C THR A 811 8.42 -27.98 14.29
N LEU A 812 9.51 -28.72 14.37
CA LEU A 812 10.82 -28.29 13.88
C LEU A 812 11.09 -28.88 12.50
N PHE A 813 11.40 -28.05 11.51
CA PHE A 813 11.83 -28.47 10.18
C PHE A 813 13.34 -28.31 10.06
N VAL A 814 14.06 -29.42 10.12
CA VAL A 814 15.53 -29.50 10.11
C VAL A 814 15.98 -29.85 8.69
N ALA A 815 16.47 -28.88 7.93
CA ALA A 815 17.01 -29.10 6.59
C ALA A 815 18.52 -29.34 6.67
N LEU A 816 18.98 -30.55 6.36
CA LEU A 816 20.39 -30.89 6.51
C LEU A 816 21.26 -30.26 5.43
N SER A 817 22.36 -29.64 5.85
CA SER A 817 23.43 -29.24 4.94
C SER A 817 24.12 -30.48 4.32
N PRO A 818 24.99 -30.33 3.32
CA PRO A 818 25.74 -31.46 2.76
C PRO A 818 26.66 -32.15 3.78
N GLN A 819 27.05 -31.43 4.84
CA GLN A 819 27.83 -31.95 5.97
C GLN A 819 26.95 -32.67 7.02
N GLY A 820 25.64 -32.77 6.80
CA GLY A 820 24.71 -33.40 7.73
C GLY A 820 24.48 -32.57 8.99
N THR A 821 24.56 -31.24 8.89
CA THR A 821 24.37 -30.30 10.01
C THR A 821 23.20 -29.37 9.79
N ALA A 822 22.62 -28.83 10.86
CA ALA A 822 21.66 -27.73 10.79
C ALA A 822 21.60 -26.94 12.10
N GLN A 823 21.22 -25.67 12.07
CA GLN A 823 20.95 -24.87 13.26
C GLN A 823 19.82 -23.87 13.04
N GLY A 824 19.17 -23.45 14.12
CA GLY A 824 18.17 -22.40 14.08
C GLY A 824 17.73 -21.99 15.47
N GLU A 825 17.07 -20.85 15.56
CA GLU A 825 16.60 -20.29 16.83
C GLU A 825 15.07 -20.25 16.90
N LEU A 826 14.56 -20.12 18.12
CA LEU A 826 13.16 -19.86 18.40
C LEU A 826 13.04 -18.91 19.59
N PHE A 827 12.46 -17.73 19.35
CA PHE A 827 12.06 -16.80 20.39
C PHE A 827 10.58 -17.01 20.76
N LEU A 828 10.27 -17.03 22.06
CA LEU A 828 8.91 -17.07 22.60
C LEU A 828 8.81 -16.19 23.85
N ASP A 829 7.71 -15.45 23.98
CA ASP A 829 7.30 -14.71 25.18
C ASP A 829 5.76 -14.77 25.28
N ASP A 830 5.13 -13.88 26.05
CA ASP A 830 3.66 -13.81 26.13
C ASP A 830 2.97 -13.33 24.84
N GLY A 831 3.74 -12.76 23.91
CA GLY A 831 3.32 -12.27 22.60
C GLY A 831 2.92 -10.81 22.55
N HIS A 832 2.87 -10.06 23.66
CA HIS A 832 2.29 -8.70 23.63
C HIS A 832 2.86 -7.69 24.63
N THR A 833 3.49 -8.11 25.72
CA THR A 833 3.94 -7.16 26.76
C THR A 833 5.44 -6.83 26.67
N PHE A 834 5.90 -5.87 27.47
CA PHE A 834 7.31 -5.63 27.69
C PHE A 834 7.98 -6.58 28.71
N ASN A 835 7.32 -7.66 29.17
CA ASN A 835 7.89 -8.55 30.19
C ASN A 835 9.18 -9.27 29.73
N TYR A 836 9.37 -9.47 28.42
CA TYR A 836 10.63 -10.00 27.88
C TYR A 836 11.84 -9.12 28.25
N GLN A 837 11.65 -7.80 28.36
CA GLN A 837 12.71 -6.86 28.73
C GLN A 837 12.68 -6.47 30.23
N THR A 838 11.50 -6.29 30.83
CA THR A 838 11.39 -5.81 32.22
C THR A 838 11.54 -6.92 33.26
N ARG A 839 11.18 -8.16 32.89
CA ARG A 839 11.19 -9.33 33.78
C ARG A 839 12.02 -10.51 33.26
N HIS A 840 12.57 -10.38 32.05
CA HIS A 840 13.19 -11.48 31.32
C HIS A 840 12.26 -12.70 31.13
N GLU A 841 10.96 -12.44 30.98
CA GLU A 841 9.94 -13.48 30.75
C GLU A 841 9.87 -13.88 29.26
N PHE A 842 10.91 -14.58 28.79
CA PHE A 842 10.99 -15.10 27.42
C PHE A 842 11.84 -16.38 27.36
N LEU A 843 11.82 -17.07 26.21
CA LEU A 843 12.74 -18.13 25.84
C LEU A 843 13.42 -17.77 24.54
N LEU A 844 14.75 -17.92 24.49
CA LEU A 844 15.49 -17.98 23.24
C LEU A 844 16.16 -19.35 23.16
N ARG A 845 15.62 -20.23 22.31
CA ARG A 845 16.11 -21.60 22.14
C ARG A 845 17.02 -21.68 20.92
N ARG A 846 18.11 -22.44 21.04
CA ARG A 846 18.95 -22.85 19.91
C ARG A 846 18.76 -24.34 19.67
N PHE A 847 18.37 -24.67 18.44
CA PHE A 847 18.33 -26.03 17.94
C PHE A 847 19.56 -26.28 17.08
N SER A 848 20.25 -27.39 17.29
CA SER A 848 21.41 -27.77 16.49
C SER A 848 21.41 -29.26 16.20
N PHE A 849 21.55 -29.62 14.93
CA PHE A 849 21.70 -30.98 14.46
C PHE A 849 23.15 -31.21 14.01
N SER A 850 23.80 -32.23 14.54
CA SER A 850 25.10 -32.72 14.09
C SER A 850 25.31 -34.17 14.53
N GLY A 851 26.01 -34.98 13.74
CA GLY A 851 26.34 -36.36 14.11
C GLY A 851 25.11 -37.21 14.47
N ASN A 852 24.02 -37.08 13.72
CA ASN A 852 22.72 -37.71 13.97
C ASN A 852 22.04 -37.34 15.31
N THR A 853 22.46 -36.24 15.93
CA THR A 853 21.94 -35.75 17.20
C THR A 853 21.32 -34.38 17.02
N LEU A 854 20.02 -34.24 17.31
CA LEU A 854 19.35 -32.94 17.48
C LEU A 854 19.41 -32.53 18.94
N VAL A 855 19.87 -31.32 19.22
CA VAL A 855 19.97 -30.74 20.57
C VAL A 855 19.15 -29.45 20.64
N SER A 856 18.41 -29.28 21.73
CA SER A 856 17.84 -28.00 22.17
C SER A 856 18.62 -27.50 23.38
N SER A 857 19.06 -26.25 23.31
CA SER A 857 19.75 -25.55 24.41
C SER A 857 19.29 -24.10 24.48
N SER A 858 19.53 -23.41 25.61
CA SER A 858 19.26 -21.98 25.70
C SER A 858 20.31 -21.17 24.93
N ALA A 859 19.86 -20.26 24.07
CA ALA A 859 20.71 -19.25 23.43
C ALA A 859 20.86 -17.98 24.29
N ASP A 860 19.91 -17.71 25.17
CA ASP A 860 20.04 -16.70 26.24
C ASP A 860 19.52 -17.27 27.58
N PRO A 861 20.43 -17.69 28.49
CA PRO A 861 20.06 -18.22 29.81
C PRO A 861 19.37 -17.24 30.75
N LYS A 862 19.34 -15.92 30.45
CA LYS A 862 18.61 -14.95 31.28
C LYS A 862 17.10 -15.12 31.16
N GLY A 863 16.62 -15.54 29.98
CA GLY A 863 15.20 -15.70 29.69
C GLY A 863 14.60 -16.94 30.37
N HIS A 864 13.53 -16.74 31.14
CA HIS A 864 12.72 -17.81 31.73
C HIS A 864 11.24 -17.52 31.50
N PHE A 865 10.52 -18.44 30.86
CA PHE A 865 9.09 -18.27 30.58
C PHE A 865 8.33 -19.56 30.86
N GLU A 866 7.33 -19.48 31.73
CA GLU A 866 6.42 -20.60 31.99
C GLU A 866 5.44 -20.73 30.83
N THR A 867 5.49 -21.86 30.14
CA THR A 867 4.67 -22.07 28.94
C THR A 867 4.24 -23.53 28.79
N PRO A 868 2.99 -23.78 28.34
CA PRO A 868 2.54 -25.13 27.99
C PRO A 868 3.09 -25.62 26.64
N VAL A 869 3.81 -24.76 25.89
CA VAL A 869 4.34 -25.09 24.56
C VAL A 869 5.33 -26.24 24.63
N TRP A 870 5.19 -27.19 23.71
CA TRP A 870 6.01 -28.41 23.65
C TRP A 870 6.33 -28.78 22.20
N ILE A 871 7.31 -29.67 22.00
CA ILE A 871 7.70 -30.14 20.67
C ILE A 871 6.86 -31.36 20.27
N GLU A 872 5.94 -31.20 19.32
CA GLU A 872 5.08 -32.30 18.88
C GLU A 872 5.63 -33.12 17.72
N ARG A 873 6.55 -32.55 16.94
CA ARG A 873 7.04 -33.19 15.72
C ARG A 873 8.39 -32.60 15.33
N VAL A 874 9.24 -33.44 14.75
CA VAL A 874 10.46 -32.99 14.06
C VAL A 874 10.44 -33.61 12.67
N VAL A 875 10.67 -32.80 11.65
CA VAL A 875 10.81 -33.21 10.25
C VAL A 875 12.25 -32.96 9.85
N ILE A 876 13.02 -34.01 9.57
CA ILE A 876 14.42 -33.91 9.15
C ILE A 876 14.51 -34.24 7.67
N ILE A 877 14.91 -33.25 6.87
CA ILE A 877 14.98 -33.32 5.41
C ILE A 877 16.42 -33.64 5.02
N GLY A 878 16.61 -34.63 4.15
CA GLY A 878 17.93 -35.13 3.75
C GLY A 878 18.52 -36.19 4.69
N ALA A 879 17.69 -36.85 5.50
CA ALA A 879 18.10 -37.88 6.46
C ALA A 879 17.86 -39.31 5.97
N GLY A 880 18.78 -40.21 6.29
CA GLY A 880 18.59 -41.66 6.12
C GLY A 880 17.66 -42.26 7.17
N LYS A 881 17.17 -43.49 6.92
CA LYS A 881 16.31 -44.22 7.86
C LYS A 881 17.10 -44.65 9.11
N PRO A 882 16.73 -44.20 10.33
CA PRO A 882 17.40 -44.65 11.54
C PRO A 882 16.93 -46.06 11.94
N ALA A 883 17.75 -46.79 12.70
CA ALA A 883 17.34 -48.05 13.32
C ALA A 883 16.41 -47.83 14.52
N SER A 884 16.69 -46.79 15.31
CA SER A 884 15.89 -46.35 16.45
C SER A 884 16.05 -44.86 16.67
N VAL A 885 15.04 -44.21 17.24
CA VAL A 885 15.12 -42.82 17.69
C VAL A 885 14.84 -42.78 19.18
N VAL A 886 15.72 -42.09 19.89
CA VAL A 886 15.69 -41.98 21.34
C VAL A 886 15.63 -40.50 21.72
N LEU A 887 15.09 -40.15 22.87
CA LEU A 887 15.04 -38.80 23.41
C LEU A 887 15.49 -38.83 24.87
N GLN A 888 16.40 -37.91 25.22
CA GLN A 888 16.90 -37.71 26.57
C GLN A 888 16.66 -36.24 26.97
N THR A 889 16.07 -36.03 28.14
CA THR A 889 15.88 -34.71 28.74
C THR A 889 16.05 -34.83 30.25
N LYS A 890 16.56 -33.78 30.91
CA LYS A 890 16.80 -33.79 32.35
C LYS A 890 15.48 -33.98 33.10
N GLY A 891 15.44 -34.91 34.04
CA GLY A 891 14.25 -35.17 34.86
C GLY A 891 13.24 -36.16 34.26
N SER A 892 13.48 -36.69 33.05
CA SER A 892 12.66 -37.75 32.44
C SER A 892 13.50 -38.99 32.11
N PRO A 893 12.93 -40.20 32.13
CA PRO A 893 13.60 -41.39 31.62
C PRO A 893 13.85 -41.27 30.11
N GLU A 894 14.80 -42.06 29.61
CA GLU A 894 15.03 -42.19 28.18
C GLU A 894 13.75 -42.67 27.47
N SER A 895 13.34 -41.97 26.40
CA SER A 895 12.12 -42.28 25.64
C SER A 895 12.47 -42.75 24.23
N ARG A 896 11.83 -43.82 23.74
CA ARG A 896 11.92 -44.24 22.33
C ARG A 896 10.78 -43.64 21.53
N LEU A 897 11.12 -42.97 20.42
CA LEU A 897 10.15 -42.34 19.54
C LEU A 897 9.87 -43.24 18.32
N SER A 898 8.59 -43.34 17.96
CA SER A 898 8.20 -43.86 16.65
C SER A 898 8.51 -42.83 15.55
N PHE A 899 8.84 -43.29 14.35
CA PHE A 899 9.14 -42.43 13.21
C PHE A 899 8.54 -42.96 11.91
N GLN A 900 8.40 -42.07 10.93
CA GLN A 900 8.12 -42.40 9.53
C GLN A 900 9.30 -41.91 8.69
N HIS A 901 9.65 -42.65 7.63
CA HIS A 901 10.72 -42.27 6.72
C HIS A 901 10.27 -42.52 5.29
N ASP A 902 10.48 -41.52 4.44
CA ASP A 902 10.33 -41.62 3.01
C ASP A 902 11.72 -41.74 2.36
N PRO A 903 12.06 -42.89 1.74
CA PRO A 903 13.34 -43.07 1.08
C PRO A 903 13.51 -42.28 -0.22
N GLU A 904 12.43 -41.88 -0.89
CA GLU A 904 12.49 -41.12 -2.15
C GLU A 904 12.96 -39.69 -1.89
N THR A 905 12.34 -39.02 -0.92
CA THR A 905 12.66 -37.65 -0.53
C THR A 905 13.71 -37.55 0.59
N SER A 906 14.09 -38.69 1.20
CA SER A 906 14.96 -38.73 2.39
C SER A 906 14.42 -37.87 3.54
N VAL A 907 13.11 -37.94 3.80
CA VAL A 907 12.44 -37.19 4.87
C VAL A 907 12.13 -38.12 6.04
N LEU A 908 12.59 -37.74 7.24
CA LEU A 908 12.36 -38.44 8.50
C LEU A 908 11.43 -37.62 9.39
N ILE A 909 10.28 -38.20 9.76
CA ILE A 909 9.31 -37.58 10.66
C ILE A 909 9.36 -38.28 12.02
N LEU A 910 9.78 -37.54 13.05
CA LEU A 910 9.79 -37.99 14.43
C LEU A 910 8.46 -37.65 15.10
N ARG A 911 7.74 -38.68 15.56
CA ARG A 911 6.39 -38.52 16.12
C ARG A 911 6.44 -38.22 17.61
N LYS A 912 5.84 -37.09 18.00
CA LYS A 912 5.51 -36.72 19.39
C LYS A 912 6.72 -36.81 20.35
N PRO A 913 7.80 -36.03 20.14
CA PRO A 913 8.86 -35.89 21.14
C PRO A 913 8.32 -35.60 22.56
N GLY A 914 7.29 -34.75 22.67
CA GLY A 914 6.54 -34.59 23.92
C GLY A 914 7.24 -33.77 25.00
N VAL A 915 8.37 -33.14 24.67
CA VAL A 915 9.19 -32.35 25.60
C VAL A 915 8.77 -30.88 25.59
N ASN A 916 8.75 -30.25 26.76
CA ASN A 916 8.47 -28.81 26.89
C ASN A 916 9.56 -27.99 26.15
N VAL A 917 9.15 -26.92 25.47
CA VAL A 917 10.07 -26.09 24.66
C VAL A 917 11.14 -25.38 25.51
N ALA A 918 10.87 -25.11 26.78
CA ALA A 918 11.81 -24.50 27.73
C ALA A 918 12.93 -25.45 28.17
N SER A 919 12.76 -26.77 27.97
CA SER A 919 13.70 -27.77 28.47
C SER A 919 14.87 -27.99 27.51
N ASP A 920 16.03 -28.27 28.08
CA ASP A 920 17.15 -28.85 27.35
C ASP A 920 16.87 -30.33 27.05
N TRP A 921 17.13 -30.75 25.82
CA TRP A 921 16.93 -32.13 25.39
C TRP A 921 17.82 -32.48 24.20
N ARG A 922 18.06 -33.78 24.01
CA ARG A 922 18.80 -34.32 22.87
C ARG A 922 18.20 -35.64 22.39
N SER A 923 18.34 -35.96 21.10
CA SER A 923 18.07 -37.31 20.56
C SER A 923 19.40 -38.03 20.29
N PRO A 924 19.76 -39.18 20.92
CA PRO A 924 21.09 -39.78 20.76
C PRO A 924 21.27 -40.59 19.45
N GLU A 925 22.56 -40.87 19.21
CA GLU A 925 23.21 -41.59 18.10
C GLU A 925 22.41 -42.74 17.47
N SER A 926 22.26 -42.70 16.15
CA SER A 926 21.96 -43.90 15.36
C SER A 926 23.19 -44.82 15.32
N ARG A 927 23.15 -45.94 16.03
CA ARG A 927 24.10 -47.06 15.78
C ARG A 927 23.76 -47.69 14.43
N LEU A 928 24.48 -47.31 13.38
CA LEU A 928 24.47 -48.04 12.10
C LEU A 928 25.24 -49.35 12.28
N SER A 929 24.55 -50.45 12.58
CA SER A 929 25.11 -51.80 12.38
C SER A 929 24.63 -52.32 11.03
N PHE A 930 25.53 -52.40 10.05
CA PHE A 930 25.27 -53.12 8.81
C PHE A 930 25.29 -54.63 9.09
N GLN A 931 24.14 -55.29 9.06
CA GLN A 931 24.07 -56.73 8.84
C GLN A 931 23.36 -56.97 7.51
N HIS A 932 24.15 -57.44 6.55
CA HIS A 932 23.70 -58.03 5.31
C HIS A 932 23.28 -59.48 5.62
N ASP A 933 22.06 -59.86 5.29
CA ASP A 933 21.65 -61.27 5.28
C ASP A 933 20.88 -61.55 3.98
N PRO A 934 21.47 -62.31 3.03
CA PRO A 934 20.84 -62.71 1.79
C PRO A 934 20.35 -64.15 1.91
N GLU A 935 19.06 -64.37 2.17
CA GLU A 935 18.28 -65.55 1.75
C GLU A 935 16.93 -65.63 2.49
N THR A 936 15.81 -65.43 1.77
CA THR A 936 14.76 -66.46 1.54
C THR A 936 13.41 -65.86 1.13
N SER A 937 12.83 -66.54 0.15
CA SER A 937 11.58 -66.27 -0.54
C SER A 937 10.33 -66.63 0.29
N VAL A 938 9.29 -65.80 0.11
CA VAL A 938 7.83 -66.04 0.24
C VAL A 938 7.32 -67.33 0.92
N LEU A 939 6.48 -67.16 1.96
CA LEU A 939 5.34 -68.08 2.23
C LEU A 939 4.12 -67.31 2.78
N ILE A 940 2.94 -67.56 2.21
CA ILE A 940 1.65 -66.94 2.57
C ILE A 940 0.89 -67.79 3.63
N LEU A 941 0.54 -67.10 4.73
CA LEU A 941 -0.59 -67.21 5.68
C LEU A 941 -1.12 -68.56 6.23
N ARG A 942 -1.19 -68.64 7.57
CA ARG A 942 -2.41 -69.03 8.33
C ARG A 942 -2.48 -68.38 9.73
N LYS A 943 -3.41 -67.40 9.84
CA LYS A 943 -4.16 -66.83 10.98
C LYS A 943 -3.48 -66.63 12.37
N PRO A 944 -3.42 -65.38 12.87
CA PRO A 944 -3.38 -65.06 14.29
C PRO A 944 -4.79 -64.85 14.88
N GLY A 945 -5.01 -65.34 16.10
CA GLY A 945 -6.14 -65.00 16.95
C GLY A 945 -5.98 -63.57 17.49
N VAL A 946 -6.93 -62.71 17.15
CA VAL A 946 -7.05 -61.34 17.65
C VAL A 946 -8.37 -61.26 18.40
N ASN A 947 -8.30 -60.96 19.69
CA ASN A 947 -9.42 -60.45 20.45
C ASN A 947 -9.49 -58.94 20.22
N VAL A 948 -10.36 -58.51 19.31
CA VAL A 948 -10.86 -57.14 19.23
C VAL A 948 -12.36 -57.23 19.44
N ALA A 949 -12.80 -56.74 20.59
CA ALA A 949 -14.20 -56.53 20.88
C ALA A 949 -14.74 -55.41 19.97
N SER A 950 -15.58 -55.78 19.01
CA SER A 950 -16.99 -55.36 18.87
C SER A 950 -17.39 -55.56 17.42
N ASP A 951 -18.10 -56.65 17.19
CA ASP A 951 -18.55 -57.18 15.91
C ASP A 951 -19.30 -56.14 15.07
N TRP A 952 -18.81 -55.92 13.85
CA TRP A 952 -19.70 -55.55 12.76
C TRP A 952 -20.16 -56.84 12.10
N THR A 953 -21.44 -57.18 12.18
CA THR A 953 -21.98 -58.43 11.63
C THR A 953 -21.91 -58.42 10.10
N ALA A 954 -21.90 -59.60 9.46
CA ALA A 954 -21.91 -59.73 7.99
C ALA A 954 -23.12 -59.03 7.33
N GLU A 955 -24.16 -58.74 8.11
CA GLU A 955 -25.31 -57.91 7.72
C GLU A 955 -24.93 -56.42 7.60
N GLN A 956 -24.06 -55.92 8.49
CA GLN A 956 -23.61 -54.53 8.46
C GLN A 956 -22.53 -54.26 7.40
N LEU A 957 -21.72 -55.26 7.05
CA LEU A 957 -20.82 -55.20 5.89
C LEU A 957 -21.62 -55.20 4.58
N ARG A 958 -22.67 -56.03 4.46
CA ARG A 958 -23.60 -55.98 3.31
C ARG A 958 -24.35 -54.66 3.22
N GLN A 959 -24.79 -54.09 4.34
CA GLN A 959 -25.39 -52.75 4.38
C GLN A 959 -24.39 -51.65 4.00
N LYS A 960 -23.11 -51.78 4.34
CA LYS A 960 -22.06 -50.83 3.93
C LYS A 960 -21.70 -50.97 2.45
N ASP A 961 -21.63 -52.17 1.89
CA ASP A 961 -21.39 -52.38 0.45
C ASP A 961 -22.58 -51.92 -0.40
N LEU A 962 -23.81 -52.11 0.10
CA LEU A 962 -25.02 -51.49 -0.45
C LEU A 962 -24.94 -49.97 -0.35
N ARG A 963 -24.49 -49.40 0.78
CA ARG A 963 -24.37 -47.95 0.99
C ARG A 963 -23.24 -47.31 0.20
N ILE A 964 -22.12 -48.00 -0.03
CA ILE A 964 -21.03 -47.57 -0.91
C ILE A 964 -21.48 -47.64 -2.37
N SER A 965 -22.18 -48.70 -2.78
CA SER A 965 -22.79 -48.77 -4.12
C SER A 965 -23.88 -47.71 -4.33
N GLN A 966 -24.66 -47.39 -3.29
CA GLN A 966 -25.64 -46.29 -3.31
C GLN A 966 -24.96 -44.93 -3.36
N LEU A 967 -23.91 -44.69 -2.57
CA LEU A 967 -23.14 -43.45 -2.60
C LEU A 967 -22.38 -43.25 -3.92
N GLN A 968 -21.88 -44.33 -4.54
CA GLN A 968 -21.27 -44.30 -5.87
C GLN A 968 -22.31 -44.12 -6.99
N ALA A 969 -23.54 -44.60 -6.81
CA ALA A 969 -24.67 -44.29 -7.69
C ALA A 969 -25.19 -42.86 -7.49
N ASP A 970 -25.13 -42.31 -6.28
CA ASP A 970 -25.51 -40.93 -5.94
C ASP A 970 -24.45 -39.90 -6.37
N LEU A 971 -23.16 -40.26 -6.37
CA LEU A 971 -22.06 -39.48 -6.98
C LEU A 971 -22.10 -39.47 -8.52
N ARG A 972 -22.80 -40.44 -9.13
CA ARG A 972 -23.05 -40.50 -10.58
C ARG A 972 -24.44 -40.01 -10.97
N ARG A 973 -25.28 -39.65 -9.99
CA ARG A 973 -26.55 -38.96 -10.22
C ARG A 973 -26.27 -37.45 -10.23
N PRO A 974 -26.75 -36.71 -11.24
CA PRO A 974 -26.74 -35.25 -11.15
C PRO A 974 -27.50 -34.85 -9.87
N PRO A 975 -27.01 -33.86 -9.11
CA PRO A 975 -27.66 -33.46 -7.86
C PRO A 975 -29.12 -33.10 -8.13
N PRO A 976 -30.06 -33.51 -7.25
CA PRO A 976 -31.44 -33.10 -7.37
C PRO A 976 -31.49 -31.58 -7.32
N ALA A 977 -32.21 -30.98 -8.27
CA ALA A 977 -32.53 -29.56 -8.21
C ALA A 977 -33.02 -29.24 -6.79
N PRO A 978 -32.47 -28.19 -6.15
CA PRO A 978 -32.71 -27.92 -4.74
C PRO A 978 -34.21 -27.95 -4.45
N ALA A 979 -34.60 -28.69 -3.39
CA ALA A 979 -35.93 -28.58 -2.83
C ALA A 979 -36.15 -27.09 -2.53
N GLN A 980 -37.18 -26.55 -3.17
CA GLN A 980 -37.52 -25.15 -3.10
C GLN A 980 -37.57 -24.70 -1.63
N PRO A 981 -37.05 -23.50 -1.31
CA PRO A 981 -37.53 -22.74 -0.15
C PRO A 981 -39.08 -22.75 -0.19
N PRO A 982 -39.81 -22.55 0.93
CA PRO A 982 -41.27 -22.36 0.86
C PRO A 982 -41.53 -21.42 -0.32
N GLU A 983 -42.30 -21.85 -1.34
CA GLU A 983 -42.29 -21.22 -2.68
C GLU A 983 -42.08 -19.72 -2.51
N PRO A 984 -40.90 -19.17 -2.86
CA PRO A 984 -40.74 -17.73 -2.82
C PRO A 984 -41.81 -17.26 -3.79
N GLU A 985 -42.78 -16.46 -3.33
CA GLU A 985 -43.77 -15.81 -4.19
C GLU A 985 -43.08 -15.52 -5.51
N ALA A 986 -43.45 -16.25 -6.57
CA ALA A 986 -42.61 -16.37 -7.75
C ALA A 986 -42.21 -14.97 -8.17
N LEU A 987 -40.92 -14.59 -7.97
CA LEU A 987 -40.38 -13.24 -8.19
C LEU A 987 -41.12 -12.58 -9.36
N PRO A 988 -41.92 -11.53 -9.14
CA PRO A 988 -42.72 -10.92 -10.20
C PRO A 988 -41.82 -10.43 -11.33
N THR A 989 -42.25 -10.63 -12.57
CA THR A 989 -41.47 -10.19 -13.74
C THR A 989 -41.51 -8.67 -13.84
N ILE A 990 -40.36 -8.04 -14.04
CA ILE A 990 -40.27 -6.61 -14.35
C ILE A 990 -40.24 -6.45 -15.87
N TYR A 991 -41.25 -5.80 -16.43
CA TYR A 991 -41.30 -5.40 -17.83
C TYR A 991 -40.78 -3.96 -17.96
N VAL A 992 -39.53 -3.82 -18.39
CA VAL A 992 -38.90 -2.50 -18.57
C VAL A 992 -39.14 -2.01 -19.99
N VAL A 993 -39.91 -0.94 -20.15
CA VAL A 993 -40.21 -0.30 -21.42
C VAL A 993 -39.22 0.83 -21.66
N THR A 994 -38.42 0.71 -22.72
CA THR A 994 -37.39 1.68 -23.09
C THR A 994 -37.59 2.20 -24.51
N PRO A 995 -38.11 3.43 -24.67
CA PRO A 995 -38.07 4.14 -25.94
C PRO A 995 -36.65 4.57 -26.29
N THR A 996 -36.23 4.37 -27.55
CA THR A 996 -34.95 4.86 -28.07
C THR A 996 -35.11 5.46 -29.46
N TYR A 997 -34.19 6.33 -29.86
CA TYR A 997 -34.12 6.89 -31.20
C TYR A 997 -32.67 7.09 -31.65
N ALA A 998 -32.47 7.16 -32.97
CA ALA A 998 -31.16 7.34 -33.59
C ALA A 998 -30.47 8.64 -33.12
N ARG A 999 -29.32 8.50 -32.46
CA ARG A 999 -28.42 9.60 -32.05
C ARG A 999 -27.00 9.08 -31.86
N LEU A 1000 -26.01 9.97 -31.90
CA LEU A 1000 -24.59 9.61 -31.80
C LEU A 1000 -24.24 8.78 -30.55
N VAL A 1001 -24.93 9.01 -29.43
CA VAL A 1001 -24.67 8.29 -28.17
C VAL A 1001 -25.59 7.08 -27.96
N GLN A 1002 -26.45 6.74 -28.93
CA GLN A 1002 -27.50 5.73 -28.76
C GLN A 1002 -26.91 4.37 -28.34
N LYS A 1003 -25.84 3.92 -29.01
CA LYS A 1003 -25.20 2.64 -28.69
C LYS A 1003 -24.62 2.64 -27.29
N ALA A 1004 -23.88 3.70 -26.92
CA ALA A 1004 -23.28 3.83 -25.60
C ALA A 1004 -24.33 3.81 -24.47
N GLU A 1005 -25.43 4.54 -24.64
CA GLU A 1005 -26.52 4.58 -23.65
C GLU A 1005 -27.22 3.24 -23.50
N LEU A 1006 -27.52 2.56 -24.62
CA LEU A 1006 -28.15 1.24 -24.60
C LEU A 1006 -27.21 0.15 -24.05
N VAL A 1007 -25.90 0.24 -24.27
CA VAL A 1007 -24.91 -0.66 -23.65
C VAL A 1007 -24.86 -0.43 -22.14
N ARG A 1008 -24.81 0.82 -21.68
CA ARG A 1008 -24.83 1.14 -20.25
C ARG A 1008 -26.10 0.63 -19.57
N LEU A 1009 -27.25 0.83 -20.19
CA LEU A 1009 -28.54 0.34 -19.67
C LEU A 1009 -28.59 -1.19 -19.67
N SER A 1010 -28.16 -1.87 -20.74
CA SER A 1010 -28.20 -3.33 -20.82
C SER A 1010 -27.34 -4.00 -19.74
N GLN A 1011 -26.16 -3.44 -19.43
CA GLN A 1011 -25.31 -3.92 -18.34
C GLN A 1011 -25.94 -3.72 -16.96
N THR A 1012 -26.78 -2.69 -16.79
CA THR A 1012 -27.53 -2.48 -15.54
C THR A 1012 -28.68 -3.48 -15.43
N LEU A 1013 -29.44 -3.67 -16.51
CA LEU A 1013 -30.58 -4.58 -16.55
C LEU A 1013 -30.16 -6.06 -16.45
N SER A 1014 -28.97 -6.44 -16.94
CA SER A 1014 -28.46 -7.82 -16.89
C SER A 1014 -28.20 -8.31 -15.47
N LEU A 1015 -28.05 -7.38 -14.52
CA LEU A 1015 -27.89 -7.68 -13.10
C LEU A 1015 -29.22 -7.89 -12.36
N VAL A 1016 -30.36 -7.69 -13.02
CA VAL A 1016 -31.69 -7.79 -12.42
C VAL A 1016 -32.34 -9.14 -12.77
N PRO A 1017 -32.63 -10.01 -11.78
CA PRO A 1017 -33.26 -11.30 -12.05
C PRO A 1017 -34.70 -11.13 -12.53
N ARG A 1018 -35.16 -12.05 -13.40
CA ARG A 1018 -36.52 -12.09 -13.97
C ARG A 1018 -37.02 -10.74 -14.51
N LEU A 1019 -36.24 -10.18 -15.43
CA LEU A 1019 -36.54 -8.94 -16.13
C LEU A 1019 -36.77 -9.23 -17.61
N HIS A 1020 -37.76 -8.56 -18.20
CA HIS A 1020 -38.05 -8.58 -19.63
C HIS A 1020 -37.90 -7.16 -20.19
N TRP A 1021 -36.94 -6.97 -21.10
CA TRP A 1021 -36.65 -5.67 -21.68
C TRP A 1021 -37.45 -5.43 -22.97
N LEU A 1022 -38.40 -4.51 -22.91
CA LEU A 1022 -39.21 -4.04 -24.04
C LEU A 1022 -38.57 -2.79 -24.64
N LEU A 1023 -37.65 -2.99 -25.59
CA LEU A 1023 -36.99 -1.89 -26.27
C LEU A 1023 -37.78 -1.51 -27.53
N VAL A 1024 -38.20 -0.24 -27.61
CA VAL A 1024 -39.02 0.28 -28.70
C VAL A 1024 -38.32 1.42 -29.43
N GLU A 1025 -37.92 1.19 -30.67
CA GLU A 1025 -37.19 2.16 -31.48
C GLU A 1025 -38.12 3.09 -32.28
N ASP A 1026 -37.84 4.40 -32.28
CA ASP A 1026 -38.46 5.39 -33.18
C ASP A 1026 -37.91 5.26 -34.61
N ALA A 1027 -38.32 4.19 -35.28
CA ALA A 1027 -37.94 3.86 -36.64
C ALA A 1027 -39.10 3.18 -37.39
N GLU A 1028 -39.03 3.15 -38.73
CA GLU A 1028 -40.03 2.47 -39.57
C GLU A 1028 -39.93 0.93 -39.43
N GLY A 1029 -38.78 0.44 -38.97
CA GLY A 1029 -38.49 -0.97 -38.71
C GLY A 1029 -37.20 -1.11 -37.87
N PRO A 1030 -36.82 -2.33 -37.48
CA PRO A 1030 -35.66 -2.57 -36.61
C PRO A 1030 -34.35 -2.16 -37.30
N THR A 1031 -33.51 -1.38 -36.61
CA THR A 1031 -32.18 -1.04 -37.12
C THR A 1031 -31.14 -2.12 -36.80
N PRO A 1032 -30.05 -2.25 -37.61
CA PRO A 1032 -28.97 -3.19 -37.32
C PRO A 1032 -28.27 -2.93 -35.97
N LEU A 1033 -28.08 -1.66 -35.59
CA LEU A 1033 -27.44 -1.25 -34.34
C LEU A 1033 -28.19 -1.80 -33.13
N VAL A 1034 -29.49 -1.51 -33.05
CA VAL A 1034 -30.33 -1.94 -31.91
C VAL A 1034 -30.51 -3.46 -31.92
N SER A 1035 -30.73 -4.06 -33.10
CA SER A 1035 -30.89 -5.52 -33.22
C SER A 1035 -29.63 -6.28 -32.78
N GLY A 1036 -28.45 -5.80 -33.19
CA GLY A 1036 -27.17 -6.39 -32.80
C GLY A 1036 -26.90 -6.25 -31.31
N LEU A 1037 -27.18 -5.08 -30.73
CA LEU A 1037 -27.02 -4.83 -29.29
C LEU A 1037 -27.93 -5.73 -28.45
N LEU A 1038 -29.22 -5.83 -28.81
CA LEU A 1038 -30.17 -6.68 -28.10
C LEU A 1038 -29.75 -8.15 -28.17
N ALA A 1039 -29.33 -8.64 -29.35
CA ALA A 1039 -28.85 -10.01 -29.51
C ALA A 1039 -27.59 -10.31 -28.65
N ALA A 1040 -26.70 -9.32 -28.50
CA ALA A 1040 -25.49 -9.45 -27.68
C ALA A 1040 -25.72 -9.25 -26.17
N SER A 1041 -26.88 -8.70 -25.77
CA SER A 1041 -27.12 -8.27 -24.38
C SER A 1041 -27.27 -9.43 -23.37
N GLY A 1042 -27.63 -10.63 -23.83
CA GLY A 1042 -27.93 -11.77 -22.96
C GLY A 1042 -29.23 -11.63 -22.14
N LEU A 1043 -29.99 -10.55 -22.32
CA LEU A 1043 -31.26 -10.29 -21.64
C LEU A 1043 -32.43 -11.01 -22.34
N LEU A 1044 -33.49 -11.31 -21.59
CA LEU A 1044 -34.79 -11.59 -22.20
C LEU A 1044 -35.36 -10.26 -22.71
N PHE A 1045 -35.59 -10.15 -24.01
CA PHE A 1045 -36.04 -8.91 -24.62
C PHE A 1045 -37.14 -9.12 -25.66
N THR A 1046 -37.88 -8.06 -25.92
CA THR A 1046 -38.77 -7.91 -27.07
C THR A 1046 -38.41 -6.60 -27.77
N HIS A 1047 -38.11 -6.70 -29.06
CA HIS A 1047 -37.79 -5.56 -29.92
C HIS A 1047 -39.05 -5.12 -30.68
N LEU A 1048 -39.42 -3.86 -30.52
CA LEU A 1048 -40.53 -3.21 -31.21
C LEU A 1048 -40.02 -1.98 -31.99
N ALA A 1049 -40.71 -1.62 -33.07
CA ALA A 1049 -40.44 -0.39 -33.81
C ALA A 1049 -41.76 0.30 -34.13
N VAL A 1050 -41.80 1.61 -33.93
CA VAL A 1050 -42.91 2.47 -34.37
C VAL A 1050 -42.38 3.87 -34.61
N LEU A 1051 -42.70 4.43 -35.76
CA LEU A 1051 -42.26 5.77 -36.13
C LEU A 1051 -43.18 6.82 -35.49
N THR A 1052 -42.61 7.79 -34.78
CA THR A 1052 -43.38 8.95 -34.30
C THR A 1052 -43.91 9.76 -35.49
N PRO A 1053 -45.23 10.02 -35.59
CA PRO A 1053 -45.83 10.78 -36.69
C PRO A 1053 -45.14 12.14 -36.91
N LYS A 1054 -44.96 12.54 -38.19
CA LYS A 1054 -44.33 13.82 -38.55
C LYS A 1054 -44.96 15.03 -37.85
N ALA A 1055 -46.29 15.00 -37.64
CA ALA A 1055 -47.02 16.06 -36.96
C ALA A 1055 -46.69 16.20 -35.47
N GLN A 1056 -46.05 15.20 -34.85
CA GLN A 1056 -45.68 15.13 -33.42
C GLN A 1056 -44.15 15.17 -33.19
N ARG A 1057 -43.32 15.07 -34.24
CA ARG A 1057 -41.86 15.22 -34.13
C ARG A 1057 -41.48 16.66 -33.80
N LEU A 1058 -40.42 16.83 -33.01
CA LEU A 1058 -39.80 18.14 -32.77
C LEU A 1058 -39.23 18.68 -34.09
N ARG A 1059 -39.56 19.93 -34.44
CA ARG A 1059 -38.94 20.59 -35.61
C ARG A 1059 -37.55 21.13 -35.25
N GLU A 1060 -36.70 21.26 -36.26
CA GLU A 1060 -35.36 21.81 -36.08
C GLU A 1060 -35.43 23.23 -35.51
N GLY A 1061 -34.76 23.46 -34.37
CA GLY A 1061 -34.82 24.73 -33.63
C GLY A 1061 -35.95 24.85 -32.61
N GLU A 1062 -36.93 23.94 -32.57
CA GLU A 1062 -37.92 23.92 -31.48
C GLU A 1062 -37.26 23.43 -30.17
N PRO A 1063 -37.48 24.12 -29.04
CA PRO A 1063 -36.98 23.65 -27.76
C PRO A 1063 -37.47 22.25 -27.42
N GLY A 1064 -36.58 21.41 -26.88
CA GLY A 1064 -36.82 19.97 -26.72
C GLY A 1064 -38.00 19.58 -25.81
N TRP A 1065 -38.59 20.53 -25.10
CA TRP A 1065 -39.71 20.41 -24.17
C TRP A 1065 -41.08 20.78 -24.76
N VAL A 1066 -41.14 21.19 -26.03
CA VAL A 1066 -42.40 21.65 -26.68
C VAL A 1066 -43.34 20.50 -27.02
N ARG A 1067 -42.82 19.28 -27.20
CA ARG A 1067 -43.60 18.08 -27.54
C ARG A 1067 -43.15 16.87 -26.71
N PRO A 1068 -44.07 16.02 -26.22
CA PRO A 1068 -43.71 14.83 -25.46
C PRO A 1068 -42.98 13.82 -26.36
N ARG A 1069 -41.95 13.16 -25.84
CA ARG A 1069 -41.12 12.19 -26.57
C ARG A 1069 -41.44 10.76 -26.17
N GLY A 1070 -41.27 9.82 -27.10
CA GLY A 1070 -41.43 8.40 -26.83
C GLY A 1070 -42.87 7.96 -26.54
N VAL A 1071 -43.89 8.77 -26.87
CA VAL A 1071 -45.30 8.48 -26.55
C VAL A 1071 -45.78 7.25 -27.32
N GLU A 1072 -45.60 7.27 -28.64
CA GLU A 1072 -45.98 6.17 -29.54
C GLU A 1072 -45.24 4.87 -29.17
N GLN A 1073 -43.97 5.00 -28.80
CA GLN A 1073 -43.12 3.87 -28.42
C GLN A 1073 -43.61 3.22 -27.11
N ARG A 1074 -43.93 4.02 -26.09
CA ARG A 1074 -44.53 3.51 -24.84
C ARG A 1074 -45.90 2.87 -25.12
N ASN A 1075 -46.76 3.53 -25.90
CA ASN A 1075 -48.08 2.98 -26.24
C ASN A 1075 -47.97 1.67 -27.04
N LYS A 1076 -46.98 1.54 -27.93
CA LYS A 1076 -46.71 0.30 -28.67
C LYS A 1076 -46.28 -0.85 -27.76
N ALA A 1077 -45.47 -0.57 -26.73
CA ALA A 1077 -45.15 -1.56 -25.70
C ALA A 1077 -46.37 -1.96 -24.87
N LEU A 1078 -47.24 -1.00 -24.51
CA LEU A 1078 -48.50 -1.28 -23.82
C LEU A 1078 -49.44 -2.14 -24.65
N ASP A 1079 -49.55 -1.87 -25.95
CA ASP A 1079 -50.33 -2.69 -26.86
C ASP A 1079 -49.78 -4.11 -26.94
N TRP A 1080 -48.45 -4.26 -27.06
CA TRP A 1080 -47.81 -5.59 -27.04
C TRP A 1080 -48.10 -6.33 -25.72
N LEU A 1081 -47.92 -5.69 -24.57
CA LEU A 1081 -48.25 -6.28 -23.26
C LEU A 1081 -49.72 -6.75 -23.16
N ARG A 1082 -50.64 -6.12 -23.89
CA ARG A 1082 -52.07 -6.47 -23.97
C ARG A 1082 -52.39 -7.50 -25.05
N GLY A 1083 -51.37 -8.05 -25.72
CA GLY A 1083 -51.51 -8.98 -26.84
C GLY A 1083 -52.01 -8.34 -28.13
N LYS A 1084 -51.83 -7.02 -28.28
CA LYS A 1084 -52.13 -6.27 -29.51
C LYS A 1084 -50.84 -5.93 -30.26
N GLY A 1085 -50.70 -6.43 -31.48
CA GLY A 1085 -49.51 -6.19 -32.31
C GLY A 1085 -48.41 -7.24 -32.11
N GLY A 1086 -47.43 -7.26 -33.02
CA GLY A 1086 -46.33 -8.24 -33.02
C GLY A 1086 -44.96 -7.61 -32.77
N ALA A 1087 -44.04 -8.41 -32.22
CA ALA A 1087 -42.63 -8.07 -32.07
C ALA A 1087 -41.86 -8.23 -33.39
N VAL A 1088 -40.86 -7.37 -33.62
CA VAL A 1088 -39.97 -7.47 -34.79
C VAL A 1088 -38.72 -8.30 -34.50
N GLY A 1089 -38.39 -8.54 -33.23
CA GLY A 1089 -37.31 -9.42 -32.78
C GLY A 1089 -37.41 -9.76 -31.29
N GLY A 1090 -36.67 -10.78 -30.84
CA GLY A 1090 -36.75 -11.28 -29.47
C GLY A 1090 -38.02 -12.09 -29.20
N GLU A 1091 -38.47 -12.09 -27.95
CA GLU A 1091 -39.68 -12.77 -27.48
C GLU A 1091 -40.93 -12.17 -28.14
N LYS A 1092 -41.77 -13.02 -28.72
CA LYS A 1092 -42.91 -12.58 -29.53
C LYS A 1092 -44.21 -12.63 -28.76
N ASP A 1093 -44.30 -13.54 -27.79
CA ASP A 1093 -45.53 -13.80 -27.06
C ASP A 1093 -45.66 -12.84 -25.87
N PRO A 1094 -46.80 -12.15 -25.72
CA PRO A 1094 -47.07 -11.28 -24.58
C PRO A 1094 -47.22 -12.09 -23.28
N PRO A 1095 -47.16 -11.43 -22.10
CA PRO A 1095 -47.44 -12.11 -20.84
C PRO A 1095 -48.78 -12.84 -20.85
N LEU A 1096 -48.80 -14.06 -20.30
CA LEU A 1096 -50.02 -14.86 -20.18
C LEU A 1096 -51.05 -14.14 -19.28
N PRO A 1097 -52.36 -14.29 -19.55
CA PRO A 1097 -53.40 -13.76 -18.68
C PRO A 1097 -53.21 -14.23 -17.23
N GLY A 1098 -53.19 -13.29 -16.29
CA GLY A 1098 -52.95 -13.57 -14.86
C GLY A 1098 -51.49 -13.50 -14.41
N THR A 1099 -50.55 -13.16 -15.30
CA THR A 1099 -49.13 -12.94 -14.93
C THR A 1099 -49.00 -11.83 -13.88
N GLN A 1100 -48.36 -12.16 -12.76
CA GLN A 1100 -47.95 -11.18 -11.75
C GLN A 1100 -46.65 -10.51 -12.20
N GLY A 1101 -46.61 -9.18 -12.16
CA GLY A 1101 -45.47 -8.41 -12.63
C GLY A 1101 -45.67 -6.91 -12.49
N VAL A 1102 -44.64 -6.16 -12.85
CA VAL A 1102 -44.63 -4.69 -12.83
C VAL A 1102 -44.16 -4.17 -14.19
N VAL A 1103 -44.75 -3.07 -14.64
CA VAL A 1103 -44.32 -2.33 -15.84
C VAL A 1103 -43.60 -1.07 -15.38
N TYR A 1104 -42.38 -0.88 -15.86
CA TYR A 1104 -41.56 0.28 -15.57
C TYR A 1104 -41.13 0.99 -16.86
N PHE A 1105 -41.21 2.31 -16.90
CA PHE A 1105 -40.86 3.11 -18.08
C PHE A 1105 -39.48 3.74 -17.87
N ALA A 1106 -38.46 3.13 -18.48
CA ALA A 1106 -37.06 3.54 -18.33
C ALA A 1106 -36.57 4.25 -19.59
N ASP A 1107 -36.20 5.52 -19.48
CA ASP A 1107 -35.51 6.26 -20.54
C ASP A 1107 -34.07 5.76 -20.72
N ASP A 1108 -33.63 5.70 -21.98
CA ASP A 1108 -32.31 5.15 -22.34
C ASP A 1108 -31.14 6.04 -21.87
N ASP A 1109 -31.35 7.33 -21.62
CA ASP A 1109 -30.35 8.31 -21.16
C ASP A 1109 -30.34 8.53 -19.64
N ASN A 1110 -31.03 7.69 -18.86
CA ASN A 1110 -31.07 7.74 -17.40
C ASN A 1110 -30.16 6.68 -16.76
N THR A 1111 -29.71 6.93 -15.52
CA THR A 1111 -28.91 5.99 -14.72
C THR A 1111 -29.72 5.42 -13.58
N TYR A 1112 -29.64 4.11 -13.37
CA TYR A 1112 -30.51 3.35 -12.46
C TYR A 1112 -29.69 2.56 -11.44
N SER A 1113 -30.08 2.63 -10.15
CA SER A 1113 -29.57 1.72 -9.13
C SER A 1113 -30.29 0.37 -9.22
N ARG A 1114 -29.55 -0.74 -9.07
CA ARG A 1114 -30.11 -2.10 -9.03
C ARG A 1114 -31.17 -2.24 -7.93
N GLU A 1115 -30.97 -1.56 -6.80
CA GLU A 1115 -31.86 -1.60 -5.65
C GLU A 1115 -33.29 -1.15 -5.98
N LEU A 1116 -33.44 -0.18 -6.89
CA LEU A 1116 -34.76 0.29 -7.30
C LEU A 1116 -35.59 -0.82 -7.95
N PHE A 1117 -34.94 -1.67 -8.76
CA PHE A 1117 -35.59 -2.79 -9.41
C PHE A 1117 -36.04 -3.85 -8.40
N GLU A 1118 -35.27 -4.06 -7.32
CA GLU A 1118 -35.69 -4.98 -6.25
C GLU A 1118 -36.90 -4.46 -5.47
N GLU A 1119 -37.00 -3.14 -5.24
CA GLU A 1119 -38.16 -2.55 -4.58
C GLU A 1119 -39.41 -2.51 -5.46
N MET A 1120 -39.30 -2.07 -6.72
CA MET A 1120 -40.46 -1.86 -7.60
C MET A 1120 -41.15 -3.17 -7.98
N ARG A 1121 -40.44 -4.30 -7.93
CA ARG A 1121 -40.98 -5.62 -8.28
C ARG A 1121 -42.22 -5.99 -7.47
N TRP A 1122 -42.33 -5.43 -6.27
CA TRP A 1122 -43.42 -5.68 -5.32
C TRP A 1122 -44.52 -4.61 -5.37
N THR A 1123 -44.60 -3.84 -6.46
CA THR A 1123 -45.66 -2.86 -6.70
C THR A 1123 -47.02 -3.56 -6.81
N ARG A 1124 -47.99 -3.19 -5.98
CA ARG A 1124 -49.35 -3.78 -6.00
C ARG A 1124 -50.34 -2.93 -6.80
N GLY A 1125 -50.21 -1.61 -6.73
CA GLY A 1125 -50.93 -0.61 -7.50
C GLY A 1125 -49.99 0.23 -8.36
N VAL A 1126 -49.60 1.41 -7.84
CA VAL A 1126 -48.62 2.30 -8.47
C VAL A 1126 -47.61 2.73 -7.42
N SER A 1127 -46.33 2.39 -7.64
CA SER A 1127 -45.22 2.79 -6.78
C SER A 1127 -44.56 4.06 -7.30
N VAL A 1128 -44.07 4.90 -6.39
CA VAL A 1128 -43.42 6.19 -6.70
C VAL A 1128 -42.16 6.43 -5.87
N TRP A 1129 -41.22 7.19 -6.41
CA TRP A 1129 -39.95 7.51 -5.77
C TRP A 1129 -39.31 8.80 -6.34
N PRO A 1130 -38.30 9.38 -5.67
CA PRO A 1130 -37.55 10.53 -6.16
C PRO A 1130 -36.66 10.22 -7.36
N VAL A 1131 -36.58 11.16 -8.30
CA VAL A 1131 -35.66 11.16 -9.44
C VAL A 1131 -34.68 12.31 -9.30
N GLY A 1132 -33.38 12.00 -9.33
CA GLY A 1132 -32.31 12.99 -9.28
C GLY A 1132 -32.19 13.73 -10.61
N LEU A 1133 -32.01 15.05 -10.58
CA LEU A 1133 -31.90 15.88 -11.80
C LEU A 1133 -30.49 16.46 -11.91
N VAL A 1134 -29.58 15.74 -12.57
CA VAL A 1134 -28.17 16.13 -12.69
C VAL A 1134 -28.08 17.32 -13.66
N GLY A 1135 -28.07 18.56 -13.13
CA GLY A 1135 -27.92 19.78 -13.94
C GLY A 1135 -28.80 21.00 -13.60
N GLY A 1136 -29.47 21.05 -12.44
CA GLY A 1136 -30.11 22.31 -12.00
C GLY A 1136 -31.06 22.24 -10.79
N LEU A 1137 -31.49 21.05 -10.35
CA LEU A 1137 -32.32 20.84 -9.16
C LEU A 1137 -31.83 19.55 -8.47
N ARG A 1138 -31.80 19.46 -7.12
CA ARG A 1138 -31.25 18.26 -6.45
C ARG A 1138 -32.02 16.97 -6.82
N PHE A 1139 -33.36 17.00 -6.75
CA PHE A 1139 -34.26 15.90 -7.16
C PHE A 1139 -35.70 16.43 -7.27
N GLU A 1140 -36.56 15.70 -7.99
CA GLU A 1140 -38.02 15.82 -7.87
C GLU A 1140 -38.60 14.50 -7.33
N GLY A 1141 -39.62 14.56 -6.46
CA GLY A 1141 -40.17 13.33 -5.90
C GLY A 1141 -41.33 13.50 -4.93
N PRO A 1142 -41.95 12.39 -4.47
CA PRO A 1142 -43.07 12.42 -3.53
C PRO A 1142 -42.66 12.94 -2.14
N ARG A 1143 -43.59 13.63 -1.48
CA ARG A 1143 -43.52 13.97 -0.04
C ARG A 1143 -44.30 12.93 0.74
N VAL A 1144 -43.60 12.23 1.64
CA VAL A 1144 -44.18 11.14 2.41
C VAL A 1144 -44.31 11.55 3.87
N GLN A 1145 -45.48 11.35 4.45
CA GLN A 1145 -45.76 11.51 5.88
C GLN A 1145 -46.55 10.29 6.36
N ASP A 1146 -46.10 9.67 7.46
CA ASP A 1146 -46.70 8.45 8.03
C ASP A 1146 -46.87 7.31 7.00
N GLY A 1147 -45.90 7.17 6.09
CA GLY A 1147 -45.90 6.15 5.03
C GLY A 1147 -46.88 6.41 3.88
N ARG A 1148 -47.49 7.59 3.82
CA ARG A 1148 -48.41 7.99 2.73
C ARG A 1148 -47.89 9.19 1.97
N VAL A 1149 -48.16 9.22 0.66
CA VAL A 1149 -47.85 10.38 -0.17
C VAL A 1149 -48.84 11.50 0.14
N VAL A 1150 -48.35 12.61 0.69
CA VAL A 1150 -49.15 13.80 1.07
C VAL A 1150 -48.94 14.99 0.13
N GLY A 1151 -48.00 14.88 -0.81
CA GLY A 1151 -47.70 15.91 -1.80
C GLY A 1151 -46.43 15.55 -2.58
N PHE A 1152 -45.82 16.54 -3.24
CA PHE A 1152 -44.60 16.35 -4.03
C PHE A 1152 -43.64 17.53 -3.89
N HIS A 1153 -42.34 17.24 -3.98
CA HIS A 1153 -41.27 18.20 -4.17
C HIS A 1153 -41.03 18.37 -5.67
N THR A 1154 -41.62 19.41 -6.26
CA THR A 1154 -41.39 19.79 -7.66
C THR A 1154 -41.26 21.32 -7.75
N ALA A 1155 -40.32 21.79 -8.56
CA ALA A 1155 -40.13 23.21 -8.80
C ALA A 1155 -41.00 23.72 -9.96
N TRP A 1156 -41.50 22.82 -10.81
CA TRP A 1156 -42.16 23.14 -12.07
C TRP A 1156 -43.60 22.62 -12.10
N GLU A 1157 -44.56 23.54 -12.25
CA GLU A 1157 -46.01 23.28 -12.29
C GLU A 1157 -46.48 22.28 -11.20
N PRO A 1158 -46.41 22.64 -9.91
CA PRO A 1158 -46.80 21.76 -8.80
C PRO A 1158 -48.28 21.38 -8.79
N ASN A 1159 -49.12 22.08 -9.56
CA ASN A 1159 -50.56 21.85 -9.64
C ASN A 1159 -50.94 20.68 -10.59
N ARG A 1160 -49.95 20.01 -11.20
CA ARG A 1160 -50.20 18.80 -11.98
C ARG A 1160 -50.85 17.71 -11.10
N PRO A 1161 -51.77 16.89 -11.64
CA PRO A 1161 -52.37 15.80 -10.87
C PRO A 1161 -51.33 14.82 -10.30
N PHE A 1162 -50.32 14.49 -11.10
CA PHE A 1162 -49.16 13.68 -10.71
C PHE A 1162 -47.88 14.39 -11.16
N PRO A 1163 -47.26 15.23 -10.33
CA PRO A 1163 -46.01 15.91 -10.65
C PRO A 1163 -44.81 14.97 -10.38
N VAL A 1164 -44.75 13.88 -11.15
CA VAL A 1164 -43.66 12.89 -11.14
C VAL A 1164 -42.95 12.89 -12.48
N ASP A 1165 -41.67 12.56 -12.47
CA ASP A 1165 -40.91 12.27 -13.68
C ASP A 1165 -41.24 10.86 -14.21
N MET A 1166 -41.07 10.62 -15.52
CA MET A 1166 -41.36 9.33 -16.16
C MET A 1166 -40.62 8.16 -15.49
N ALA A 1167 -39.38 8.37 -15.06
CA ALA A 1167 -38.59 7.37 -14.35
C ALA A 1167 -38.96 7.23 -12.86
N GLY A 1168 -39.85 8.07 -12.35
CA GLY A 1168 -40.21 8.17 -10.93
C GLY A 1168 -41.35 7.27 -10.48
N PHE A 1169 -41.90 6.41 -11.35
CA PHE A 1169 -43.01 5.53 -10.99
C PHE A 1169 -42.97 4.17 -11.72
N ALA A 1170 -43.63 3.17 -11.14
CA ALA A 1170 -43.92 1.88 -11.77
C ALA A 1170 -45.36 1.45 -11.50
N VAL A 1171 -45.92 0.65 -12.41
CA VAL A 1171 -47.35 0.24 -12.39
C VAL A 1171 -47.45 -1.27 -12.34
N ALA A 1172 -48.27 -1.80 -11.44
CA ALA A 1172 -48.56 -3.24 -11.42
C ALA A 1172 -49.18 -3.69 -12.76
N LEU A 1173 -48.61 -4.73 -13.37
CA LEU A 1173 -49.07 -5.27 -14.66
C LEU A 1173 -50.57 -5.63 -14.64
N PRO A 1174 -51.12 -6.31 -13.60
CA PRO A 1174 -52.55 -6.61 -13.53
C PRO A 1174 -53.44 -5.35 -13.58
N LEU A 1175 -53.03 -4.26 -12.93
CA LEU A 1175 -53.77 -2.99 -12.94
C LEU A 1175 -53.81 -2.39 -14.36
N LEU A 1176 -52.69 -2.45 -15.08
CA LEU A 1176 -52.58 -1.91 -16.43
C LEU A 1176 -53.36 -2.75 -17.47
N LEU A 1177 -53.38 -4.07 -17.29
CA LEU A 1177 -54.16 -4.99 -18.15
C LEU A 1177 -55.67 -4.89 -17.90
N ALA A 1178 -56.09 -4.60 -16.66
CA ALA A 1178 -57.51 -4.40 -16.32
C ALA A 1178 -58.11 -3.13 -16.95
N LYS A 1179 -57.28 -2.18 -17.41
CA LYS A 1179 -57.70 -0.92 -18.04
C LYS A 1179 -57.14 -0.81 -19.48
N PRO A 1180 -57.64 -1.62 -20.44
CA PRO A 1180 -57.03 -1.76 -21.78
C PRO A 1180 -57.16 -0.52 -22.68
N SER A 1181 -57.99 0.45 -22.31
CA SER A 1181 -58.15 1.74 -23.01
C SER A 1181 -57.19 2.83 -22.52
N VAL A 1182 -56.47 2.61 -21.42
CA VAL A 1182 -55.55 3.62 -20.85
C VAL A 1182 -54.24 3.62 -21.63
N GLN A 1183 -53.85 4.78 -22.15
CA GLN A 1183 -52.64 5.01 -22.94
C GLN A 1183 -52.09 6.40 -22.60
N PHE A 1184 -50.84 6.66 -22.97
CA PHE A 1184 -50.26 8.00 -22.89
C PHE A 1184 -50.87 8.91 -23.97
N ASP A 1185 -51.25 10.13 -23.60
CA ASP A 1185 -51.83 11.11 -24.52
C ASP A 1185 -50.73 11.93 -25.23
N ALA A 1186 -50.60 11.76 -26.55
CA ALA A 1186 -49.65 12.49 -27.37
C ALA A 1186 -49.94 14.01 -27.47
N THR A 1187 -51.14 14.42 -27.07
CA THR A 1187 -51.57 15.83 -27.01
C THR A 1187 -51.51 16.43 -25.61
N ALA A 1188 -51.02 15.67 -24.62
CA ALA A 1188 -50.90 16.15 -23.25
C ALA A 1188 -50.06 17.45 -23.17
N PRO A 1189 -50.48 18.45 -22.36
CA PRO A 1189 -49.67 19.62 -22.08
C PRO A 1189 -48.28 19.24 -21.56
N ARG A 1190 -47.32 20.16 -21.67
CA ARG A 1190 -45.95 19.95 -21.18
C ARG A 1190 -45.97 19.39 -19.76
N GLY A 1191 -45.20 18.33 -19.50
CA GLY A 1191 -45.09 17.69 -18.19
C GLY A 1191 -46.36 17.06 -17.62
N HIS A 1192 -47.45 16.95 -18.39
CA HIS A 1192 -48.66 16.20 -18.02
C HIS A 1192 -48.69 14.78 -18.60
N LEU A 1193 -47.61 14.32 -19.24
CA LEU A 1193 -47.61 13.03 -19.93
C LEU A 1193 -47.84 11.87 -18.94
N GLU A 1194 -47.13 11.87 -17.82
CA GLU A 1194 -47.26 10.91 -16.73
C GLU A 1194 -48.67 10.98 -16.13
N SER A 1195 -49.18 12.20 -15.92
CA SER A 1195 -50.53 12.44 -15.42
C SER A 1195 -51.59 11.88 -16.39
N SER A 1196 -51.38 11.95 -17.71
CA SER A 1196 -52.33 11.43 -18.70
C SER A 1196 -52.57 9.92 -18.55
N LEU A 1197 -51.56 9.18 -18.09
CA LEU A 1197 -51.67 7.76 -17.77
C LEU A 1197 -52.19 7.54 -16.34
N LEU A 1198 -51.52 8.15 -15.35
CA LEU A 1198 -51.73 7.85 -13.93
C LEU A 1198 -53.11 8.28 -13.41
N SER A 1199 -53.66 9.39 -13.91
CA SER A 1199 -55.01 9.86 -13.52
C SER A 1199 -56.13 8.88 -13.88
N HIS A 1200 -55.88 7.94 -14.80
CA HIS A 1200 -56.83 6.88 -15.12
C HIS A 1200 -56.56 5.58 -14.33
N LEU A 1201 -55.41 5.48 -13.66
CA LEU A 1201 -54.96 4.26 -12.97
C LEU A 1201 -55.17 4.32 -11.47
N VAL A 1202 -54.83 5.43 -10.81
CA VAL A 1202 -54.74 5.56 -9.35
C VAL A 1202 -55.09 6.99 -8.89
N ASP A 1203 -55.51 7.16 -7.63
CA ASP A 1203 -55.60 8.47 -6.97
C ASP A 1203 -54.28 8.79 -6.24
N PRO A 1204 -53.82 10.05 -6.14
CA PRO A 1204 -52.54 10.40 -5.51
C PRO A 1204 -52.34 9.89 -4.08
N LYS A 1205 -53.43 9.76 -3.31
CA LYS A 1205 -53.42 9.26 -1.92
C LYS A 1205 -53.11 7.75 -1.81
N ASP A 1206 -53.31 7.01 -2.90
CA ASP A 1206 -53.19 5.55 -2.96
C ASP A 1206 -51.84 5.12 -3.60
N LEU A 1207 -50.91 6.05 -3.76
CA LEU A 1207 -49.55 5.80 -4.23
C LEU A 1207 -48.72 5.09 -3.18
N GLU A 1208 -47.91 4.13 -3.62
CA GLU A 1208 -46.99 3.36 -2.77
C GLU A 1208 -45.58 3.99 -2.80
N PRO A 1209 -45.12 4.64 -1.71
CA PRO A 1209 -43.76 5.19 -1.71
C PRO A 1209 -42.71 4.08 -1.63
N ARG A 1210 -41.71 4.12 -2.52
CA ARG A 1210 -40.51 3.25 -2.55
C ARG A 1210 -39.25 4.09 -2.38
N ALA A 1211 -38.07 3.46 -2.48
CA ALA A 1211 -36.77 4.06 -2.22
C ALA A 1211 -36.67 4.58 -0.78
N ALA A 1212 -36.91 3.68 0.18
CA ALA A 1212 -37.00 3.98 1.61
C ALA A 1212 -37.96 5.15 1.92
N ASN A 1213 -39.25 4.98 1.63
CA ASN A 1213 -40.27 6.03 1.79
C ASN A 1213 -39.91 7.36 1.09
N CYS A 1214 -39.37 7.26 -0.13
CA CYS A 1214 -38.94 8.39 -0.95
C CYS A 1214 -37.86 9.27 -0.30
N THR A 1215 -37.05 8.71 0.60
CA THR A 1215 -35.89 9.41 1.20
C THR A 1215 -34.60 9.21 0.41
N ARG A 1216 -34.59 8.25 -0.53
CA ARG A 1216 -33.44 7.92 -1.37
C ARG A 1216 -33.72 8.22 -2.84
N VAL A 1217 -32.71 8.75 -3.52
CA VAL A 1217 -32.71 8.88 -4.98
C VAL A 1217 -32.01 7.64 -5.54
N LEU A 1218 -32.73 6.81 -6.28
CA LEU A 1218 -32.21 5.56 -6.86
C LEU A 1218 -32.25 5.55 -8.40
N VAL A 1219 -32.69 6.65 -9.00
CA VAL A 1219 -32.66 6.90 -10.44
C VAL A 1219 -32.30 8.35 -10.70
N TRP A 1220 -31.46 8.60 -11.70
CA TRP A 1220 -31.00 9.93 -12.06
C TRP A 1220 -31.26 10.19 -13.53
N HIS A 1221 -31.87 11.34 -13.80
CA HIS A 1221 -31.93 11.89 -15.14
C HIS A 1221 -30.59 12.57 -15.45
N THR A 1222 -29.76 11.86 -16.20
CA THR A 1222 -28.36 12.23 -16.47
C THR A 1222 -28.20 13.20 -17.65
N ARG A 1223 -29.27 13.44 -18.44
CA ARG A 1223 -29.33 14.41 -19.55
C ARG A 1223 -28.01 14.55 -20.29
N THR A 1224 -27.57 13.48 -20.96
CA THR A 1224 -26.34 13.55 -21.76
C THR A 1224 -26.46 14.70 -22.76
N GLU A 1225 -25.58 15.72 -22.63
CA GLU A 1225 -25.58 16.86 -23.54
C GLU A 1225 -25.45 16.34 -24.98
N LYS A 1226 -26.12 16.98 -25.94
CA LYS A 1226 -25.88 16.67 -27.35
C LYS A 1226 -24.37 16.80 -27.61
N PRO A 1227 -23.70 15.76 -28.13
CA PRO A 1227 -22.27 15.82 -28.41
C PRO A 1227 -21.94 17.03 -29.27
N LYS A 1228 -20.99 17.85 -28.83
CA LYS A 1228 -20.54 19.03 -29.57
C LYS A 1228 -19.53 18.58 -30.62
N MET A 1229 -20.01 18.27 -31.82
CA MET A 1229 -19.18 17.75 -32.92
C MET A 1229 -18.28 18.80 -33.60
N LYS A 1230 -18.08 19.98 -33.00
CA LYS A 1230 -17.33 21.09 -33.62
C LYS A 1230 -15.91 20.70 -34.05
N GLN A 1231 -15.22 19.91 -33.22
CA GLN A 1231 -13.86 19.46 -33.54
C GLN A 1231 -13.86 18.40 -34.64
N GLU A 1232 -14.77 17.44 -34.59
CA GLU A 1232 -14.93 16.41 -35.63
C GLU A 1232 -15.34 17.03 -36.97
N GLU A 1233 -16.28 17.97 -36.99
CA GLU A 1233 -16.66 18.75 -38.18
C GLU A 1233 -15.47 19.54 -38.75
N GLN A 1234 -14.63 20.09 -37.88
CA GLN A 1234 -13.40 20.79 -38.28
C GLN A 1234 -12.38 19.81 -38.88
N LEU A 1235 -12.22 18.63 -38.30
CA LEU A 1235 -11.34 17.57 -38.79
C LEU A 1235 -11.83 17.00 -40.12
N GLN A 1236 -13.14 16.82 -40.30
CA GLN A 1236 -13.75 16.41 -41.57
C GLN A 1236 -13.49 17.43 -42.68
N ARG A 1237 -13.60 18.73 -42.40
CA ARG A 1237 -13.23 19.79 -43.36
C ARG A 1237 -11.74 19.77 -43.73
N GLN A 1238 -10.89 19.23 -42.86
CA GLN A 1238 -9.45 19.07 -43.10
C GLN A 1238 -9.09 17.72 -43.74
N GLY A 1239 -10.07 16.86 -44.06
CA GLY A 1239 -9.83 15.51 -44.58
C GLY A 1239 -9.23 14.55 -43.55
N ARG A 1240 -9.31 14.89 -42.26
CA ARG A 1240 -8.78 14.13 -41.11
C ARG A 1240 -9.88 13.70 -40.14
N GLY A 1241 -11.14 13.76 -40.58
CA GLY A 1241 -12.28 13.31 -39.77
C GLY A 1241 -12.19 11.83 -39.46
N SER A 1242 -12.86 11.44 -38.40
CA SER A 1242 -13.10 10.05 -38.05
C SER A 1242 -13.85 9.35 -39.20
N ASP A 1243 -13.54 8.08 -39.44
CA ASP A 1243 -14.18 7.30 -40.50
C ASP A 1243 -15.68 7.13 -40.19
N PRO A 1244 -16.59 7.66 -41.03
CA PRO A 1244 -18.04 7.55 -40.78
C PRO A 1244 -18.56 6.11 -40.87
N ALA A 1245 -17.76 5.16 -41.38
CA ALA A 1245 -18.10 3.74 -41.37
C ALA A 1245 -17.84 3.06 -40.02
N ILE A 1246 -17.08 3.69 -39.11
CA ILE A 1246 -16.85 3.19 -37.75
C ILE A 1246 -18.04 3.59 -36.89
N GLU A 1247 -18.75 2.58 -36.40
CA GLU A 1247 -19.86 2.75 -35.47
C GLU A 1247 -19.34 3.21 -34.10
N VAL A 1248 -19.77 4.40 -33.66
CA VAL A 1248 -19.44 5.02 -32.36
C VAL A 1248 -20.53 4.75 -31.34
#